data_AF-A0A452UXX4-F1
#
_entry.id   AF-A0A452UXX4-F1
#
_cell.length_a   1.000
_cell.length_b   1.000
_cell.length_c   1.000
_cell.angle_alpha   90.00
_cell.angle_beta   90.00
_cell.angle_gamma   90.00
#
_symmetry.space_group_name_H-M   'P 1'
#
loop_
_entity.id
_entity.type
_entity.pdbx_description
1 polymer ?
#
loop_
_entity_poly.entity_id
_entity_poly.type
_entity_poly.pdbx_seq_one_letter_code
_entity_poly.pdbx_strand_id
1 'polypeptide(L)'
;QAEMKVSCERRQGGLSPCFFFTLMPSILMALGALAVVLALPCKRRERPAGAREVSWSAGPLVAPYVLQLLLAILQVALPLATLVGRVGTAGGAPLPGYLLPASILGTLTGACGLGLLVVEHNQAWQKLAMGIWIEFRHSSGLLLLWTVAFTAENLALVSWNNPLWWWARADLGQQVQFSLWVLRYVVSGGLFILGLWAPGLRPQSYALKVNEEEQDVERIEAPPRSTWRDFGRKLRLLSGYLWPRGSPVLQLVVLLCLGLMGLERGLNVLVPIFYRDIVNLLTEKAPWSSLAWTVTTYVILKFLQGGGTGSTGFVSNLRTFLWIRVQQFTSRQVELRLFSHLHELSLRWHLGRRTGEVLRIVDRGTSSVTGLLSYLVFNILPTLADITIGIIYFSMFFNAWFGLIVFLCMSLYLIVTIVVTEWRTKFRRAMNTQENATRARAVDSLLNFETVKYYNAEGYEVDRYREAILKYQVSWKSTASLVLLNQTQNLVIGLGLLAGSLLCAYFVSEQKLQVGDFVLFGTYIIQLYMPLNWFGTYYRMIQTNFIDMENMFDLLKEKPEVSEAAAGLLTMPTLPCRRETLQDVSFTVMPGQTLALVGPSGAGKSTVLRLLFRFYDISSGCIRIDGQDISQVTQISLRSHIGVVPQDTVLFNDTIANNIRYGCITAGDEEVMAAAQAAGIHEAILTFPEGYETQVGERGLKLSGGEKQRVAIARTILKAPDIILLDEATSALDTSNERAIQASLAKVCANRTTIVVAHRLSTVVDADQILVFKDGCIVERGRHEALLSRGGMYADMWQLQQRGQEEVSEDLWPRPS
;
A
#
# COMPACT_ATOMS: atom_id res chain seq x y z
N GLN A 1 -37.20 -60.34 -22.95
CA GLN A 1 -36.11 -59.58 -23.60
C GLN A 1 -36.55 -58.29 -24.31
N ALA A 2 -37.80 -57.80 -24.15
CA ALA A 2 -38.26 -56.53 -24.72
C ALA A 2 -38.52 -55.40 -23.71
N GLU A 3 -38.45 -55.64 -22.39
CA GLU A 3 -38.63 -54.61 -21.35
C GLU A 3 -37.32 -53.99 -20.84
N MET A 4 -36.16 -54.47 -21.29
CA MET A 4 -34.86 -54.09 -20.72
C MET A 4 -34.17 -52.91 -21.43
N LYS A 5 -34.88 -52.19 -22.31
CA LYS A 5 -34.30 -51.12 -23.16
C LYS A 5 -34.84 -49.70 -22.90
N VAL A 6 -35.71 -49.50 -21.91
CA VAL A 6 -36.24 -48.16 -21.59
C VAL A 6 -36.22 -47.92 -20.08
N SER A 7 -35.10 -47.45 -19.53
CA SER A 7 -35.11 -46.77 -18.22
C SER A 7 -33.84 -45.94 -17.97
N CYS A 8 -33.52 -45.04 -18.90
CA CYS A 8 -32.63 -43.90 -18.63
C CYS A 8 -33.34 -42.56 -18.86
N GLU A 9 -34.67 -42.57 -18.99
CA GLU A 9 -35.46 -41.36 -19.11
C GLU A 9 -35.98 -40.88 -17.75
N ARG A 10 -35.83 -39.59 -17.56
CA ARG A 10 -36.22 -38.77 -16.42
C ARG A 10 -37.75 -38.87 -16.20
N ARG A 11 -38.22 -39.85 -15.42
CA ARG A 11 -39.61 -39.83 -14.90
C ARG A 11 -39.71 -38.92 -13.69
N GLN A 12 -40.87 -38.26 -13.60
CA GLN A 12 -41.27 -37.26 -12.60
C GLN A 12 -40.88 -37.69 -11.17
N GLY A 13 -39.78 -37.16 -10.63
CA GLY A 13 -39.34 -37.49 -9.26
C GLY A 13 -37.84 -37.38 -8.93
N GLY A 14 -36.96 -37.00 -9.86
CA GLY A 14 -35.54 -36.73 -9.56
C GLY A 14 -34.54 -37.41 -10.49
N LEU A 15 -33.28 -37.52 -10.06
CA LEU A 15 -32.20 -38.21 -10.81
C LEU A 15 -32.36 -39.74 -10.70
N SER A 16 -32.09 -40.46 -11.79
CA SER A 16 -32.06 -41.93 -11.74
C SER A 16 -30.79 -42.40 -11.02
N PRO A 17 -30.86 -43.46 -10.18
CA PRO A 17 -29.67 -44.00 -9.51
C PRO A 17 -28.56 -44.39 -10.48
N CYS A 18 -28.91 -44.94 -11.66
CA CYS A 18 -27.94 -45.32 -12.69
C CYS A 18 -27.15 -44.12 -13.23
N PHE A 19 -27.81 -42.99 -13.50
CA PHE A 19 -27.14 -41.77 -13.96
C PHE A 19 -26.26 -41.13 -12.87
N PHE A 20 -26.75 -41.12 -11.64
CA PHE A 20 -26.01 -40.54 -10.51
C PHE A 20 -24.73 -41.33 -10.17
N PHE A 21 -24.84 -42.66 -10.05
CA PHE A 21 -23.70 -43.53 -9.70
C PHE A 21 -22.70 -43.75 -10.84
N THR A 22 -23.00 -43.31 -12.07
CA THR A 22 -22.05 -43.32 -13.20
C THR A 22 -21.37 -41.97 -13.37
N LEU A 23 -22.13 -40.88 -13.34
CA LEU A 23 -21.60 -39.53 -13.56
C LEU A 23 -20.72 -39.03 -12.41
N MET A 24 -21.18 -39.16 -11.16
CA MET A 24 -20.48 -38.58 -10.02
C MET A 24 -19.11 -39.22 -9.76
N PRO A 25 -18.95 -40.57 -9.74
CA PRO A 25 -17.64 -41.19 -9.59
C PRO A 25 -16.68 -40.88 -10.75
N SER A 26 -17.21 -40.70 -11.97
CA SER A 26 -16.40 -40.35 -13.15
C SER A 26 -15.84 -38.92 -13.07
N ILE A 27 -16.65 -37.94 -12.65
CA ILE A 27 -16.23 -36.56 -12.43
C ILE A 27 -15.21 -36.47 -11.29
N LEU A 28 -15.49 -37.17 -10.19
CA LEU A 28 -14.62 -37.22 -9.02
C LEU A 28 -13.26 -37.84 -9.33
N MET A 29 -13.21 -38.91 -10.14
CA MET A 29 -11.95 -39.48 -10.61
C MET A 29 -11.22 -38.48 -11.53
N ALA A 30 -11.90 -37.88 -12.50
CA ALA A 30 -11.28 -36.92 -13.41
C ALA A 30 -10.63 -35.75 -12.66
N LEU A 31 -11.29 -35.23 -11.62
CA LEU A 31 -10.74 -34.20 -10.73
C LEU A 31 -9.58 -34.72 -9.88
N GLY A 32 -9.69 -35.94 -9.34
CA GLY A 32 -8.63 -36.60 -8.58
C GLY A 32 -7.36 -36.80 -9.42
N ALA A 33 -7.50 -37.30 -10.64
CA ALA A 33 -6.40 -37.47 -11.57
C ALA A 33 -5.79 -36.14 -12.01
N LEU A 34 -6.61 -35.12 -12.31
CA LEU A 34 -6.13 -33.77 -12.64
C LEU A 34 -5.31 -33.17 -11.48
N ALA A 35 -5.81 -33.32 -10.24
CA ALA A 35 -5.12 -32.84 -9.05
C ALA A 35 -3.78 -33.55 -8.84
N VAL A 36 -3.72 -34.87 -9.05
CA VAL A 36 -2.48 -35.66 -8.97
C VAL A 36 -1.48 -35.26 -10.06
N VAL A 37 -1.94 -35.13 -11.31
CA VAL A 37 -1.09 -34.79 -12.48
C VAL A 37 -0.55 -33.36 -12.42
N LEU A 38 -1.31 -32.39 -11.90
CA LEU A 38 -0.83 -31.01 -11.74
C LEU A 38 0.06 -30.85 -10.50
N ALA A 39 -0.23 -31.57 -9.41
CA ALA A 39 0.50 -31.43 -8.16
C ALA A 39 1.86 -32.16 -8.17
N LEU A 40 1.96 -33.36 -8.74
CA LEU A 40 3.19 -34.16 -8.71
C LEU A 40 4.41 -33.49 -9.39
N PRO A 41 4.30 -32.90 -10.61
CA PRO A 41 5.44 -32.29 -11.29
C PRO A 41 5.91 -30.99 -10.62
N CYS A 42 4.97 -30.13 -10.22
CA CYS A 42 5.27 -28.87 -9.54
C CYS A 42 5.97 -29.12 -8.20
N LYS A 43 5.51 -30.14 -7.46
CA LYS A 43 6.04 -30.47 -6.13
C LYS A 43 7.34 -31.29 -6.15
N ARG A 44 7.67 -31.96 -7.26
CA ARG A 44 8.95 -32.68 -7.43
C ARG A 44 10.12 -31.73 -7.71
N ARG A 45 9.84 -30.55 -8.26
CA ARG A 45 10.83 -29.50 -8.60
C ARG A 45 11.35 -28.73 -7.37
N GLU A 46 10.63 -28.77 -6.24
CA GLU A 46 11.00 -28.10 -4.99
C GLU A 46 11.95 -28.93 -4.08
N ARG A 47 12.36 -30.15 -4.45
CA ARG A 47 13.34 -30.92 -3.67
C ARG A 47 14.75 -30.32 -3.83
N PRO A 48 15.37 -29.72 -2.80
CA PRO A 48 16.77 -29.33 -2.87
C PRO A 48 17.66 -30.58 -2.82
N ALA A 49 18.80 -30.56 -3.52
CA ALA A 49 19.77 -31.64 -3.46
C ALA A 49 20.40 -31.70 -2.05
N GLY A 50 20.17 -32.78 -1.30
CA GLY A 50 20.90 -33.06 -0.04
C GLY A 50 20.08 -33.38 1.22
N ALA A 51 18.74 -33.42 1.18
CA ALA A 51 17.96 -33.70 2.39
C ALA A 51 18.03 -35.21 2.80
N ARG A 52 18.49 -35.50 4.04
CA ARG A 52 18.42 -36.84 4.66
C ARG A 52 16.96 -37.23 4.92
N GLU A 53 16.63 -38.50 4.71
CA GLU A 53 15.31 -39.06 5.02
C GLU A 53 15.05 -39.00 6.54
N VAL A 54 14.09 -38.17 6.95
CA VAL A 54 13.61 -38.12 8.33
C VAL A 54 12.57 -39.23 8.52
N SER A 55 12.78 -40.12 9.50
CA SER A 55 11.87 -41.24 9.79
C SER A 55 10.56 -40.76 10.41
N TRP A 56 9.45 -41.36 9.97
CA TRP A 56 8.05 -41.05 10.36
C TRP A 56 7.75 -41.07 11.88
N SER A 57 8.63 -41.64 12.70
CA SER A 57 8.42 -41.88 14.14
C SER A 57 8.81 -40.72 15.08
N ALA A 58 9.39 -39.63 14.58
CA ALA A 58 10.03 -38.61 15.42
C ALA A 58 9.18 -37.35 15.72
N GLY A 59 7.91 -37.29 15.31
CA GLY A 59 7.09 -36.07 15.39
C GLY A 59 5.88 -36.13 16.34
N PRO A 60 5.44 -35.02 16.98
CA PRO A 60 4.17 -34.97 17.72
C PRO A 60 2.96 -35.32 16.84
N LEU A 61 2.19 -36.32 17.26
CA LEU A 61 0.91 -36.71 16.66
C LEU A 61 -0.15 -35.65 16.95
N VAL A 62 -0.43 -34.78 15.99
CA VAL A 62 -1.49 -33.78 16.11
C VAL A 62 -2.84 -34.47 15.88
N ALA A 63 -3.68 -34.58 16.93
CA ALA A 63 -4.96 -35.30 16.93
C ALA A 63 -5.88 -35.05 15.70
N PRO A 64 -6.09 -33.80 15.23
CA PRO A 64 -6.93 -33.55 14.04
C PRO A 64 -6.33 -34.08 12.73
N TYR A 65 -5.01 -34.23 12.61
CA TYR A 65 -4.39 -34.86 11.44
C TYR A 65 -4.62 -36.37 11.44
N VAL A 66 -4.48 -37.02 12.60
CA VAL A 66 -4.80 -38.45 12.74
C VAL A 66 -6.25 -38.71 12.39
N LEU A 67 -7.16 -37.82 12.83
CA LEU A 67 -8.57 -37.88 12.45
C LEU A 67 -8.79 -37.70 10.94
N GLN A 68 -8.09 -36.74 10.30
CA GLN A 68 -8.19 -36.51 8.86
C GLN A 68 -7.67 -37.71 8.04
N LEU A 69 -6.57 -38.35 8.47
CA LEU A 69 -6.03 -39.54 7.84
C LEU A 69 -6.98 -40.75 8.00
N LEU A 70 -7.55 -40.94 9.19
CA LEU A 70 -8.53 -42.01 9.45
C LEU A 70 -9.79 -41.83 8.59
N LEU A 71 -10.30 -40.61 8.46
CA LEU A 71 -11.45 -40.32 7.61
C LEU A 71 -11.13 -40.52 6.13
N ALA A 72 -9.92 -40.17 5.67
CA ALA A 72 -9.49 -40.40 4.29
C ALA A 72 -9.36 -41.90 3.97
N ILE A 73 -8.81 -42.70 4.90
CA ILE A 73 -8.76 -44.17 4.78
C ILE A 73 -10.17 -44.75 4.72
N LEU A 74 -11.08 -44.27 5.58
CA LEU A 74 -12.47 -44.69 5.59
C LEU A 74 -13.17 -44.34 4.26
N GLN A 75 -12.85 -43.18 3.66
CA GLN A 75 -13.36 -42.79 2.34
C GLN A 75 -12.94 -43.77 1.22
N VAL A 76 -11.77 -44.40 1.31
CA VAL A 76 -11.33 -45.45 0.37
C VAL A 76 -12.12 -46.75 0.55
N ALA A 77 -12.43 -47.11 1.80
CA ALA A 77 -13.08 -48.39 2.13
C ALA A 77 -14.60 -48.38 1.83
N LEU A 78 -15.26 -47.22 1.93
CA LEU A 78 -16.72 -47.11 1.83
C LEU A 78 -17.32 -47.57 0.49
N PRO A 79 -16.76 -47.27 -0.70
CA PRO A 79 -17.27 -47.78 -1.98
C PRO A 79 -17.22 -49.31 -2.11
N LEU A 80 -16.25 -49.97 -1.46
CA LEU A 80 -16.17 -51.44 -1.39
C LEU A 80 -17.17 -52.00 -0.39
N ALA A 81 -17.36 -51.35 0.77
CA ALA A 81 -18.38 -51.72 1.74
C ALA A 81 -19.80 -51.64 1.13
N THR A 82 -20.07 -50.64 0.28
CA THR A 82 -21.34 -50.54 -0.45
C THR A 82 -21.54 -51.64 -1.49
N LEU A 83 -20.46 -52.12 -2.12
CA LEU A 83 -20.51 -53.25 -3.05
C LEU A 83 -20.85 -54.54 -2.31
N VAL A 84 -20.13 -54.83 -1.21
CA VAL A 84 -20.34 -56.03 -0.38
C VAL A 84 -21.73 -56.03 0.25
N GLY A 85 -22.19 -54.89 0.78
CA GLY A 85 -23.54 -54.76 1.33
C GLY A 85 -24.63 -55.01 0.30
N ARG A 86 -24.44 -54.58 -0.95
CA ARG A 86 -25.37 -54.85 -2.06
C ARG A 86 -25.36 -56.32 -2.49
N VAL A 87 -24.20 -56.96 -2.54
CA VAL A 87 -24.07 -58.39 -2.88
C VAL A 87 -24.69 -59.26 -1.78
N GLY A 88 -24.46 -58.94 -0.51
CA GLY A 88 -24.99 -59.70 0.63
C GLY A 88 -26.51 -59.58 0.83
N THR A 89 -27.12 -58.48 0.36
CA THR A 89 -28.57 -58.25 0.46
C THR A 89 -29.35 -58.66 -0.80
N ALA A 90 -28.65 -59.03 -1.89
CA ALA A 90 -29.26 -59.30 -3.19
C ALA A 90 -29.98 -60.66 -3.29
N GLY A 91 -29.74 -61.63 -2.39
CA GLY A 91 -30.52 -62.88 -2.32
C GLY A 91 -30.70 -63.66 -3.63
N GLY A 92 -29.78 -63.52 -4.60
CA GLY A 92 -29.87 -64.15 -5.93
C GLY A 92 -30.46 -63.30 -7.07
N ALA A 93 -30.85 -62.04 -6.83
CA ALA A 93 -31.32 -61.13 -7.88
C ALA A 93 -30.17 -60.60 -8.77
N PRO A 94 -30.42 -60.32 -10.06
CA PRO A 94 -29.40 -59.76 -10.96
C PRO A 94 -28.95 -58.38 -10.48
N LEU A 95 -27.65 -58.23 -10.22
CA LEU A 95 -27.05 -56.98 -9.78
C LEU A 95 -27.00 -55.96 -10.92
N PRO A 96 -27.27 -54.66 -10.65
CA PRO A 96 -27.18 -53.62 -11.66
C PRO A 96 -25.72 -53.40 -12.10
N GLY A 97 -25.47 -53.42 -13.41
CA GLY A 97 -24.12 -53.35 -13.99
C GLY A 97 -23.34 -52.05 -13.69
N TYR A 98 -24.00 -50.98 -13.28
CA TYR A 98 -23.33 -49.72 -12.91
C TYR A 98 -22.62 -49.77 -11.54
N LEU A 99 -22.89 -50.78 -10.71
CA LEU A 99 -22.37 -50.87 -9.34
C LEU A 99 -20.85 -51.12 -9.30
N LEU A 100 -20.35 -52.00 -10.17
CA LEU A 100 -18.93 -52.32 -10.29
C LEU A 100 -18.07 -51.12 -10.71
N PRO A 101 -18.37 -50.42 -11.82
CA PRO A 101 -17.58 -49.25 -12.21
C PRO A 101 -17.67 -48.11 -11.19
N ALA A 102 -18.82 -47.92 -10.54
CA ALA A 102 -18.99 -46.91 -9.51
C ALA A 102 -18.09 -47.17 -8.27
N SER A 103 -18.02 -48.43 -7.83
CA SER A 103 -17.16 -48.80 -6.70
C SER A 103 -15.67 -48.68 -7.04
N ILE A 104 -15.25 -49.10 -8.25
CA ILE A 104 -13.85 -49.00 -8.70
C ILE A 104 -13.41 -47.53 -8.84
N LEU A 105 -14.22 -46.68 -9.48
CA LEU A 105 -13.91 -45.26 -9.64
C LEU A 105 -13.92 -44.54 -8.28
N GLY A 106 -14.83 -44.92 -7.38
CA GLY A 106 -14.90 -44.39 -6.02
C GLY A 106 -13.67 -44.72 -5.19
N THR A 107 -13.19 -45.96 -5.21
CA THR A 107 -11.97 -46.36 -4.47
C THR A 107 -10.73 -45.69 -5.02
N LEU A 108 -10.58 -45.64 -6.34
CA LEU A 108 -9.45 -44.96 -7.00
C LEU A 108 -9.41 -43.48 -6.66
N THR A 109 -10.57 -42.81 -6.62
CA THR A 109 -10.63 -41.40 -6.24
C THR A 109 -10.24 -41.19 -4.78
N GLY A 110 -10.75 -42.01 -3.86
CA GLY A 110 -10.37 -41.97 -2.45
C GLY A 110 -8.86 -42.21 -2.27
N ALA A 111 -8.29 -43.17 -3.00
CA ALA A 111 -6.87 -43.47 -2.97
C ALA A 111 -6.01 -42.31 -3.50
N CYS A 112 -6.46 -41.61 -4.55
CA CYS A 112 -5.81 -40.40 -5.04
C CYS A 112 -5.84 -39.27 -3.99
N GLY A 113 -6.97 -39.07 -3.31
CA GLY A 113 -7.10 -38.07 -2.23
C GLY A 113 -6.22 -38.39 -1.03
N LEU A 114 -6.16 -39.66 -0.60
CA LEU A 114 -5.29 -40.13 0.47
C LEU A 114 -3.80 -39.97 0.11
N GLY A 115 -3.42 -40.34 -1.12
CA GLY A 115 -2.06 -40.19 -1.62
C GLY A 115 -1.60 -38.73 -1.65
N LEU A 116 -2.46 -37.81 -2.11
CA LEU A 116 -2.19 -36.38 -2.09
C LEU A 116 -2.02 -35.82 -0.67
N LEU A 117 -2.88 -36.23 0.28
CA LEU A 117 -2.79 -35.84 1.68
C LEU A 117 -1.45 -36.26 2.30
N VAL A 118 -1.02 -37.51 2.08
CA VAL A 118 0.25 -38.04 2.62
C VAL A 118 1.46 -37.32 2.02
N VAL A 119 1.43 -37.03 0.71
CA VAL A 119 2.51 -36.29 0.02
C VAL A 119 2.62 -34.86 0.57
N GLU A 120 1.51 -34.16 0.75
CA GLU A 120 1.48 -32.80 1.31
C GLU A 120 2.02 -32.74 2.74
N HIS A 121 1.64 -33.72 3.55
CA HIS A 121 2.08 -33.79 4.93
C HIS A 121 3.58 -34.09 5.05
N ASN A 122 4.08 -35.07 4.31
CA ASN A 122 5.51 -35.41 4.29
C ASN A 122 6.38 -34.20 3.88
N GLN A 123 5.89 -33.36 2.95
CA GLN A 123 6.60 -32.15 2.53
C GLN A 123 6.57 -31.05 3.60
N ALA A 124 5.44 -30.83 4.26
CA ALA A 124 5.39 -29.89 5.39
C ALA A 124 6.34 -30.29 6.52
N TRP A 125 6.42 -31.59 6.82
CA TRP A 125 7.39 -32.12 7.78
C TRP A 125 8.83 -31.85 7.37
N GLN A 126 9.17 -32.07 6.10
CA GLN A 126 10.51 -31.77 5.59
C GLN A 126 10.84 -30.28 5.68
N LYS A 127 9.89 -29.39 5.36
CA LYS A 127 10.08 -27.93 5.47
C LYS A 127 10.21 -27.47 6.92
N LEU A 128 9.43 -28.04 7.83
CA LEU A 128 9.54 -27.80 9.29
C LEU A 128 10.88 -28.31 9.86
N ALA A 129 11.32 -29.50 9.45
CA ALA A 129 12.62 -30.06 9.87
C ALA A 129 13.81 -29.22 9.35
N MET A 130 13.61 -28.45 8.28
CA MET A 130 14.58 -27.49 7.73
C MET A 130 14.45 -26.09 8.33
N GLY A 131 13.59 -25.86 9.34
CA GLY A 131 13.42 -24.56 9.99
C GLY A 131 12.70 -23.49 9.15
N ILE A 132 12.05 -23.88 8.05
CA ILE A 132 11.31 -22.97 7.17
C ILE A 132 9.84 -22.91 7.63
N TRP A 133 9.44 -21.76 8.18
CA TRP A 133 8.13 -21.53 8.79
C TRP A 133 7.09 -21.07 7.76
N ILE A 134 6.02 -21.85 7.51
CA ILE A 134 4.96 -21.52 6.53
C ILE A 134 3.57 -21.86 7.11
N GLU A 135 2.57 -21.03 6.81
CA GLU A 135 1.15 -21.37 7.03
C GLU A 135 0.76 -22.62 6.25
N PHE A 136 0.38 -23.69 6.94
CA PHE A 136 -0.05 -24.92 6.30
C PHE A 136 -1.39 -24.72 5.59
N ARG A 137 -1.39 -24.74 4.25
CA ARG A 137 -2.60 -24.75 3.42
C ARG A 137 -2.59 -25.98 2.51
N HIS A 138 -3.67 -26.74 2.52
CA HIS A 138 -3.87 -27.83 1.57
C HIS A 138 -3.90 -27.30 0.13
N SER A 139 -3.49 -28.12 -0.85
CA SER A 139 -3.62 -27.74 -2.26
C SER A 139 -5.06 -27.43 -2.62
N SER A 140 -5.26 -26.41 -3.47
CA SER A 140 -6.56 -26.10 -4.06
C SER A 140 -7.19 -27.30 -4.75
N GLY A 141 -6.37 -28.20 -5.33
CA GLY A 141 -6.85 -29.45 -5.93
C GLY A 141 -7.43 -30.45 -4.93
N LEU A 142 -6.83 -30.60 -3.74
CA LEU A 142 -7.31 -31.50 -2.69
C LEU A 142 -8.59 -30.97 -2.02
N LEU A 143 -8.63 -29.65 -1.78
CA LEU A 143 -9.83 -28.97 -1.27
C LEU A 143 -10.98 -29.09 -2.26
N LEU A 144 -10.72 -28.82 -3.55
CA LEU A 144 -11.73 -28.94 -4.59
C LEU A 144 -12.26 -30.38 -4.68
N LEU A 145 -11.40 -31.39 -4.59
CA LEU A 145 -11.80 -32.80 -4.56
C LEU A 145 -12.79 -33.11 -3.41
N TRP A 146 -12.48 -32.70 -2.17
CA TRP A 146 -13.37 -32.92 -1.03
C TRP A 146 -14.64 -32.07 -1.09
N THR A 147 -14.56 -30.84 -1.60
CA THR A 147 -15.77 -30.02 -1.81
C THR A 147 -16.72 -30.69 -2.79
N VAL A 148 -16.22 -31.18 -3.93
CA VAL A 148 -17.03 -31.85 -4.94
C VAL A 148 -17.56 -33.17 -4.40
N ALA A 149 -16.76 -33.93 -3.65
CA ALA A 149 -17.21 -35.16 -3.00
C ALA A 149 -18.36 -34.90 -2.01
N PHE A 150 -18.26 -33.87 -1.18
CA PHE A 150 -19.33 -33.50 -0.26
C PHE A 150 -20.59 -32.99 -1.00
N THR A 151 -20.42 -32.17 -2.04
CA THR A 151 -21.57 -31.71 -2.86
C THR A 151 -22.28 -32.86 -3.57
N ALA A 152 -21.54 -33.90 -4.01
CA ALA A 152 -22.12 -35.08 -4.63
C ALA A 152 -23.03 -35.83 -3.65
N GLU A 153 -22.65 -35.96 -2.38
CA GLU A 153 -23.51 -36.59 -1.37
C GLU A 153 -24.77 -35.76 -1.05
N ASN A 154 -24.68 -34.43 -1.13
CA ASN A 154 -25.84 -33.54 -0.97
C ASN A 154 -26.79 -33.62 -2.17
N LEU A 155 -26.29 -33.86 -3.39
CA LEU A 155 -27.11 -33.99 -4.59
C LEU A 155 -28.06 -35.20 -4.52
N ALA A 156 -27.73 -36.23 -3.74
CA ALA A 156 -28.62 -37.37 -3.45
C ALA A 156 -29.92 -36.98 -2.72
N LEU A 157 -29.95 -35.84 -2.01
CA LEU A 157 -31.13 -35.32 -1.32
C LEU A 157 -32.20 -34.79 -2.29
N VAL A 158 -31.81 -34.36 -3.49
CA VAL A 158 -32.74 -33.85 -4.52
C VAL A 158 -33.75 -34.93 -4.95
N SER A 159 -33.39 -36.20 -4.79
CA SER A 159 -34.21 -37.39 -5.10
C SER A 159 -34.96 -37.97 -3.88
N TRP A 160 -35.17 -37.19 -2.82
CA TRP A 160 -35.84 -37.65 -1.58
C TRP A 160 -37.21 -38.31 -1.83
N ASN A 161 -37.98 -37.82 -2.81
CA ASN A 161 -39.34 -38.29 -3.09
C ASN A 161 -39.40 -39.45 -4.10
N ASN A 162 -38.26 -40.05 -4.48
CA ASN A 162 -38.22 -41.11 -5.48
C ASN A 162 -38.20 -42.50 -4.80
N PRO A 163 -39.18 -43.38 -5.09
CA PRO A 163 -39.29 -44.71 -4.45
C PRO A 163 -38.16 -45.68 -4.85
N LEU A 164 -37.40 -45.37 -5.91
CA LEU A 164 -36.23 -46.17 -6.36
C LEU A 164 -34.98 -45.92 -5.51
N TRP A 165 -35.01 -44.92 -4.64
CA TRP A 165 -33.92 -44.57 -3.73
C TRP A 165 -34.17 -45.19 -2.35
N TRP A 166 -33.11 -45.28 -1.54
CA TRP A 166 -33.15 -45.90 -0.21
C TRP A 166 -33.94 -45.09 0.85
N TRP A 167 -34.61 -44.00 0.47
CA TRP A 167 -35.36 -43.11 1.37
C TRP A 167 -36.61 -43.77 1.98
N ALA A 168 -37.25 -44.70 1.26
CA ALA A 168 -38.47 -45.37 1.70
C ALA A 168 -38.24 -46.46 2.78
N ARG A 169 -37.00 -46.96 2.91
CA ARG A 169 -36.57 -47.98 3.91
C ARG A 169 -37.45 -49.24 3.97
N ALA A 170 -38.04 -49.64 2.85
CA ALA A 170 -39.00 -50.74 2.78
C ALA A 170 -38.32 -52.12 2.92
N ASP A 171 -37.11 -52.27 2.40
CA ASP A 171 -36.35 -53.53 2.40
C ASP A 171 -35.07 -53.43 3.24
N LEU A 172 -34.59 -54.58 3.75
CA LEU A 172 -33.30 -54.69 4.45
C LEU A 172 -32.15 -54.11 3.60
N GLY A 173 -32.19 -54.33 2.28
CA GLY A 173 -31.23 -53.75 1.33
C GLY A 173 -31.28 -52.22 1.24
N GLN A 174 -32.45 -51.60 1.41
CA GLN A 174 -32.58 -50.14 1.45
C GLN A 174 -32.09 -49.56 2.79
N GLN A 175 -32.35 -50.25 3.91
CA GLN A 175 -31.87 -49.84 5.23
C GLN A 175 -30.33 -49.83 5.31
N VAL A 176 -29.68 -50.87 4.77
CA VAL A 176 -28.21 -50.95 4.68
C VAL A 176 -27.63 -49.86 3.76
N GLN A 177 -28.32 -49.51 2.67
CA GLN A 177 -27.86 -48.44 1.78
C GLN A 177 -27.99 -47.06 2.41
N PHE A 178 -29.07 -46.81 3.15
CA PHE A 178 -29.24 -45.56 3.88
C PHE A 178 -28.16 -45.40 4.95
N SER A 179 -27.84 -46.44 5.73
CA SER A 179 -26.80 -46.37 6.76
C SER A 179 -25.40 -46.14 6.18
N LEU A 180 -25.06 -46.80 5.07
CA LEU A 180 -23.79 -46.58 4.37
C LEU A 180 -23.72 -45.19 3.71
N TRP A 181 -24.84 -44.65 3.22
CA TRP A 181 -24.90 -43.28 2.71
C TRP A 181 -24.71 -42.25 3.84
N VAL A 182 -25.35 -42.43 5.00
CA VAL A 182 -25.14 -41.56 6.18
C VAL A 182 -23.67 -41.57 6.59
N LEU A 183 -23.03 -42.75 6.60
CA LEU A 183 -21.62 -42.87 6.92
C LEU A 183 -20.73 -42.13 5.89
N ARG A 184 -21.02 -42.26 4.59
CA ARG A 184 -20.34 -41.50 3.52
C ARG A 184 -20.52 -39.98 3.66
N TYR A 185 -21.73 -39.54 4.02
CA TYR A 185 -22.04 -38.13 4.22
C TYR A 185 -21.24 -37.54 5.38
N VAL A 186 -21.17 -38.24 6.52
CA VAL A 186 -20.39 -37.83 7.69
C VAL A 186 -18.89 -37.81 7.38
N VAL A 187 -18.37 -38.82 6.68
CA VAL A 187 -16.94 -38.89 6.33
C VAL A 187 -16.54 -37.79 5.34
N SER A 188 -17.34 -37.58 4.28
CA SER A 188 -17.06 -36.54 3.27
C SER A 188 -17.22 -35.13 3.85
N GLY A 189 -18.22 -34.92 4.72
CA GLY A 189 -18.40 -33.66 5.45
C GLY A 189 -17.28 -33.39 6.45
N GLY A 190 -16.84 -34.42 7.18
CA GLY A 190 -15.70 -34.34 8.10
C GLY A 190 -14.39 -33.98 7.39
N LEU A 191 -14.11 -34.60 6.24
CA LEU A 191 -12.94 -34.26 5.41
C LEU A 191 -13.02 -32.86 4.81
N PHE A 192 -14.20 -32.41 4.39
CA PHE A 192 -14.41 -31.05 3.91
C PHE A 192 -14.14 -30.01 5.01
N ILE A 193 -14.70 -30.22 6.21
CA ILE A 193 -14.51 -29.30 7.35
C ILE A 193 -13.05 -29.29 7.79
N LEU A 194 -12.44 -30.46 8.00
CA LEU A 194 -11.02 -30.55 8.38
C LEU A 194 -10.10 -30.02 7.29
N GLY A 195 -10.44 -30.21 6.02
CA GLY A 195 -9.71 -29.65 4.89
C GLY A 195 -9.73 -28.13 4.89
N LEU A 196 -10.88 -27.50 5.13
CA LEU A 196 -10.97 -26.04 5.28
C LEU A 196 -10.22 -25.52 6.50
N TRP A 197 -10.17 -26.31 7.57
CA TRP A 197 -9.50 -25.93 8.82
C TRP A 197 -7.98 -26.12 8.78
N ALA A 198 -7.47 -26.97 7.88
CA ALA A 198 -6.06 -27.32 7.68
C ALA A 198 -5.29 -27.49 9.02
N PRO A 199 -5.27 -28.69 9.63
CA PRO A 199 -4.70 -28.92 10.95
C PRO A 199 -3.16 -28.91 10.96
N GLY A 200 -2.55 -27.81 10.54
CA GLY A 200 -1.15 -27.48 10.81
C GLY A 200 -1.04 -26.67 12.10
N LEU A 201 0.11 -26.78 12.76
CA LEU A 201 0.47 -25.95 13.92
C LEU A 201 0.15 -24.49 13.61
N ARG A 202 -0.76 -23.89 14.39
CA ARG A 202 -1.03 -22.46 14.30
C ARG A 202 0.31 -21.75 14.53
N PRO A 203 0.72 -20.82 13.66
CA PRO A 203 1.81 -19.93 14.02
C PRO A 203 1.35 -19.19 15.28
N GLN A 204 2.08 -19.36 16.39
CA GLN A 204 2.02 -18.39 17.47
C GLN A 204 2.78 -17.17 16.95
N SER A 205 2.08 -16.36 16.17
CA SER A 205 2.60 -15.13 15.62
C SER A 205 2.79 -14.13 16.75
N TYR A 206 3.99 -14.13 17.36
CA TYR A 206 4.57 -12.89 17.86
C TYR A 206 5.15 -12.12 16.68
N ALA A 207 4.31 -11.83 15.68
CA ALA A 207 4.53 -10.73 14.77
C ALA A 207 3.80 -9.56 15.43
N LEU A 208 4.52 -8.86 16.30
CA LEU A 208 4.12 -7.55 16.78
C LEU A 208 3.96 -6.71 15.50
N LYS A 209 2.71 -6.57 15.04
CA LYS A 209 2.36 -5.66 13.95
C LYS A 209 2.71 -4.28 14.46
N VAL A 210 3.92 -3.85 14.12
CA VAL A 210 4.35 -2.47 14.29
C VAL A 210 3.41 -1.65 13.44
N ASN A 211 2.63 -0.81 14.12
CA ASN A 211 1.70 0.13 13.52
C ASN A 211 2.42 0.96 12.45
N GLU A 212 2.02 0.83 11.19
CA GLU A 212 2.28 1.83 10.15
C GLU A 212 1.30 3.01 10.22
N GLU A 213 0.56 3.17 11.33
CA GLU A 213 -0.30 4.33 11.59
C GLU A 213 0.38 5.33 12.56
N GLU A 214 1.63 5.70 12.30
CA GLU A 214 2.20 6.95 12.82
C GLU A 214 2.05 8.03 11.75
N GLN A 215 0.98 8.84 11.87
CA GLN A 215 0.88 10.11 11.14
C GLN A 215 0.25 11.15 12.06
N ASP A 216 1.09 11.81 12.86
CA ASP A 216 0.73 13.00 13.61
C ASP A 216 0.41 14.17 12.69
N VAL A 217 -0.61 14.94 13.05
CA VAL A 217 -1.16 16.02 12.23
C VAL A 217 -1.32 17.30 13.06
N GLU A 218 -0.35 18.20 12.91
CA GLU A 218 -0.65 19.63 12.81
C GLU A 218 -1.17 19.89 11.38
N ARG A 219 -2.26 20.68 11.28
CA ARG A 219 -2.81 21.16 10.00
C ARG A 219 -2.30 22.59 9.80
N ILE A 220 -1.68 22.86 8.67
CA ILE A 220 -1.67 24.21 8.10
C ILE A 220 -3.06 24.46 7.50
N GLU A 221 -3.87 25.25 8.20
CA GLU A 221 -5.17 25.71 7.71
C GLU A 221 -4.96 26.82 6.69
N ALA A 222 -5.21 26.53 5.41
CA ALA A 222 -5.44 27.56 4.40
C ALA A 222 -6.92 28.02 4.47
N PRO A 223 -7.20 29.33 4.30
CA PRO A 223 -8.55 29.87 4.38
C PRO A 223 -9.46 29.33 3.25
N PRO A 224 -10.79 29.34 3.42
CA PRO A 224 -11.72 28.74 2.48
C PRO A 224 -11.79 29.58 1.20
N ARG A 225 -11.03 29.21 0.17
CA ARG A 225 -11.33 29.61 -1.20
C ARG A 225 -12.31 28.60 -1.79
N SER A 226 -13.35 29.08 -2.47
CA SER A 226 -14.38 28.24 -3.09
C SER A 226 -13.75 27.13 -3.92
N THR A 227 -13.96 25.88 -3.49
CA THR A 227 -13.39 24.65 -4.07
C THR A 227 -13.75 24.46 -5.55
N TRP A 228 -14.82 25.13 -6.01
CA TRP A 228 -15.34 25.06 -7.37
C TRP A 228 -14.85 26.18 -8.29
N ARG A 229 -14.18 27.20 -7.75
CA ARG A 229 -13.55 28.23 -8.58
C ARG A 229 -12.43 27.56 -9.40
N ASP A 230 -12.47 27.74 -10.71
CA ASP A 230 -11.54 27.14 -11.68
C ASP A 230 -11.59 25.61 -11.87
N PHE A 231 -12.70 24.94 -11.50
CA PHE A 231 -12.88 23.50 -11.69
C PHE A 231 -12.55 23.03 -13.13
N GLY A 232 -13.00 23.78 -14.14
CA GLY A 232 -12.73 23.45 -15.55
C GLY A 232 -11.24 23.52 -15.94
N ARG A 233 -10.49 24.48 -15.37
CA ARG A 233 -9.03 24.58 -15.59
C ARG A 233 -8.29 23.44 -14.89
N LYS A 234 -8.69 23.12 -13.66
CA LYS A 234 -8.16 22.01 -12.86
C LYS A 234 -8.41 20.66 -13.56
N LEU A 235 -9.62 20.43 -14.07
CA LEU A 235 -9.98 19.22 -14.82
C LEU A 235 -9.19 19.09 -16.14
N ARG A 236 -8.96 20.21 -16.83
CA ARG A 236 -8.15 20.23 -18.06
C ARG A 236 -6.68 19.86 -17.78
N LEU A 237 -6.10 20.34 -16.69
CA LEU A 237 -4.76 19.93 -16.27
C LEU A 237 -4.71 18.43 -15.97
N LEU A 238 -5.68 17.91 -15.21
CA LEU A 238 -5.81 16.48 -14.90
C LEU A 238 -5.99 15.61 -16.15
N SER A 239 -6.72 16.09 -17.16
CA SER A 239 -6.93 15.34 -18.41
C SER A 239 -5.61 15.01 -19.13
N GLY A 240 -4.57 15.84 -18.96
CA GLY A 240 -3.23 15.58 -19.50
C GLY A 240 -2.47 14.45 -18.78
N TYR A 241 -2.79 14.19 -17.51
CA TYR A 241 -2.20 13.11 -16.71
C TYR A 241 -3.00 11.80 -16.81
N LEU A 242 -4.29 11.92 -17.09
CA LEU A 242 -5.25 10.84 -17.35
C LEU A 242 -4.87 9.99 -18.56
N TRP A 243 -4.30 10.63 -19.57
CA TRP A 243 -3.91 9.99 -20.81
C TRP A 243 -2.47 9.51 -20.69
N PRO A 244 -2.20 8.19 -20.57
CA PRO A 244 -0.84 7.68 -20.48
C PRO A 244 -0.10 7.97 -21.79
N ARG A 245 0.71 9.04 -21.79
CA ARG A 245 1.58 9.40 -22.91
C ARG A 245 2.78 8.48 -22.90
N GLY A 246 2.99 7.75 -23.99
CA GLY A 246 4.18 6.90 -24.19
C GLY A 246 3.92 5.41 -24.40
N SER A 247 2.72 4.88 -24.08
CA SER A 247 2.39 3.48 -24.40
C SER A 247 0.99 3.32 -25.02
N PRO A 248 0.89 2.83 -26.28
CA PRO A 248 -0.41 2.67 -26.95
C PRO A 248 -1.27 1.58 -26.28
N VAL A 249 -0.63 0.60 -25.63
CA VAL A 249 -1.32 -0.47 -24.89
C VAL A 249 -2.16 0.10 -23.73
N LEU A 250 -1.60 1.03 -22.94
CA LEU A 250 -2.35 1.65 -21.84
C LEU A 250 -3.47 2.56 -22.34
N GLN A 251 -3.28 3.22 -23.48
CA GLN A 251 -4.33 4.04 -24.11
C GLN A 251 -5.50 3.17 -24.57
N LEU A 252 -5.23 2.01 -25.17
CA LEU A 252 -6.26 1.03 -25.54
C LEU A 252 -6.98 0.50 -24.29
N VAL A 253 -6.27 0.25 -23.19
CA VAL A 253 -6.88 -0.14 -21.91
C VAL A 253 -7.82 0.94 -21.37
N VAL A 254 -7.46 2.23 -21.46
CA VAL A 254 -8.35 3.34 -21.08
C VAL A 254 -9.62 3.36 -21.94
N LEU A 255 -9.49 3.24 -23.26
CA LEU A 255 -10.63 3.16 -24.17
C LEU A 255 -11.53 1.96 -23.87
N LEU A 256 -10.93 0.79 -23.59
CA LEU A 256 -11.65 -0.39 -23.16
C LEU A 256 -12.40 -0.17 -21.84
N CYS A 257 -11.80 0.51 -20.86
CA CYS A 257 -12.49 0.86 -19.61
C CYS A 257 -13.70 1.76 -19.84
N LEU A 258 -13.59 2.75 -20.73
CA LEU A 258 -14.70 3.63 -21.12
C LEU A 258 -15.80 2.84 -21.86
N GLY A 259 -15.42 1.91 -22.73
CA GLY A 259 -16.37 1.00 -23.39
C GLY A 259 -17.12 0.10 -22.40
N LEU A 260 -16.40 -0.49 -21.44
CA LEU A 260 -17.01 -1.29 -20.36
C LEU A 260 -17.93 -0.45 -19.47
N MET A 261 -17.60 0.81 -19.23
CA MET A 261 -18.46 1.74 -18.49
C MET A 261 -19.77 2.01 -19.25
N GLY A 262 -19.70 2.22 -20.57
CA GLY A 262 -20.91 2.32 -21.41
C GLY A 262 -21.75 1.04 -21.39
N LEU A 263 -21.10 -0.13 -21.47
CA LEU A 263 -21.78 -1.43 -21.37
C LEU A 263 -22.50 -1.61 -20.03
N GLU A 264 -21.86 -1.25 -18.92
CA GLU A 264 -22.45 -1.30 -17.58
C GLU A 264 -23.74 -0.47 -17.50
N ARG A 265 -23.81 0.64 -18.22
CA ARG A 265 -25.00 1.51 -18.28
C ARG A 265 -26.14 0.92 -19.11
N GLY A 266 -25.81 0.26 -20.22
CA GLY A 266 -26.78 -0.56 -20.95
C GLY A 266 -27.35 -1.68 -20.06
N LEU A 267 -26.47 -2.42 -19.37
CA LEU A 267 -26.88 -3.50 -18.46
C LEU A 267 -27.79 -3.01 -17.33
N ASN A 268 -27.51 -1.83 -16.78
CA ASN A 268 -28.32 -1.20 -15.74
C ASN A 268 -29.76 -0.94 -16.16
N VAL A 269 -30.01 -0.65 -17.44
CA VAL A 269 -31.37 -0.47 -17.97
C VAL A 269 -32.01 -1.81 -18.34
N LEU A 270 -31.23 -2.73 -18.92
CA LEU A 270 -31.74 -4.01 -19.42
C LEU A 270 -32.21 -4.95 -18.30
N VAL A 271 -31.50 -5.02 -17.17
CA VAL A 271 -31.82 -6.00 -16.12
C VAL A 271 -33.24 -5.82 -15.54
N PRO A 272 -33.71 -4.61 -15.17
CA PRO A 272 -35.09 -4.39 -14.76
C PRO A 272 -36.13 -4.71 -15.84
N ILE A 273 -35.82 -4.47 -17.13
CA ILE A 273 -36.71 -4.77 -18.25
C ILE A 273 -36.93 -6.28 -18.37
N PHE A 274 -35.86 -7.07 -18.37
CA PHE A 274 -36.00 -8.52 -18.40
C PHE A 274 -36.70 -9.07 -17.15
N TYR A 275 -36.54 -8.42 -16.01
CA TYR A 275 -37.27 -8.81 -14.80
C TYR A 275 -38.78 -8.56 -14.93
N ARG A 276 -39.18 -7.42 -15.52
CA ARG A 276 -40.59 -7.19 -15.92
C ARG A 276 -41.09 -8.27 -16.84
N ASP A 277 -40.34 -8.59 -17.90
CA ASP A 277 -40.79 -9.51 -18.93
C ASP A 277 -41.02 -10.93 -18.34
N ILE A 278 -40.21 -11.34 -17.37
CA ILE A 278 -40.43 -12.58 -16.60
C ILE A 278 -41.77 -12.54 -15.86
N VAL A 279 -42.09 -11.45 -15.17
CA VAL A 279 -43.35 -11.29 -14.43
C VAL A 279 -44.55 -11.29 -15.37
N ASN A 280 -44.44 -10.62 -16.52
CA ASN A 280 -45.50 -10.58 -17.53
C ASN A 280 -45.75 -11.97 -18.14
N LEU A 281 -44.71 -12.69 -18.55
CA LEU A 281 -44.81 -14.06 -19.08
C LEU A 281 -45.40 -15.05 -18.07
N LEU A 282 -45.07 -14.90 -16.77
CA LEU A 282 -45.67 -15.67 -15.69
C LEU A 282 -47.17 -15.39 -15.53
N THR A 283 -47.55 -14.13 -15.66
CA THR A 283 -48.95 -13.69 -15.53
C THR A 283 -49.80 -14.17 -16.71
N GLU A 284 -49.23 -14.16 -17.92
CA GLU A 284 -49.89 -14.59 -19.16
C GLU A 284 -49.89 -16.13 -19.36
N LYS A 285 -49.26 -16.89 -18.46
CA LYS A 285 -49.10 -18.36 -18.54
C LYS A 285 -48.46 -18.82 -19.87
N ALA A 286 -47.41 -18.12 -20.28
CA ALA A 286 -46.65 -18.39 -21.50
C ALA A 286 -45.97 -19.79 -21.50
N PRO A 287 -45.62 -20.34 -22.68
CA PRO A 287 -44.95 -21.63 -22.79
C PRO A 287 -43.61 -21.67 -22.04
N TRP A 288 -43.33 -22.80 -21.36
CA TRP A 288 -42.14 -22.99 -20.51
C TRP A 288 -40.81 -22.69 -21.22
N SER A 289 -40.71 -22.93 -22.52
CA SER A 289 -39.51 -22.66 -23.31
C SER A 289 -39.16 -21.16 -23.33
N SER A 290 -40.14 -20.29 -23.53
CA SER A 290 -39.96 -18.83 -23.55
C SER A 290 -39.56 -18.29 -22.18
N LEU A 291 -40.17 -18.82 -21.13
CA LEU A 291 -39.88 -18.45 -19.75
C LEU A 291 -38.47 -18.88 -19.34
N ALA A 292 -38.08 -20.12 -19.65
CA ALA A 292 -36.76 -20.63 -19.35
C ALA A 292 -35.64 -19.83 -20.03
N TRP A 293 -35.83 -19.43 -21.29
CA TRP A 293 -34.86 -18.59 -22.02
C TRP A 293 -34.71 -17.20 -21.41
N THR A 294 -35.84 -16.56 -21.07
CA THR A 294 -35.87 -15.21 -20.49
C THR A 294 -35.23 -15.19 -19.10
N VAL A 295 -35.55 -16.18 -18.25
CA VAL A 295 -34.94 -16.34 -16.92
C VAL A 295 -33.43 -16.57 -17.02
N THR A 296 -32.99 -17.44 -17.93
CA THR A 296 -31.55 -17.70 -18.14
C THR A 296 -30.81 -16.44 -18.57
N THR A 297 -31.40 -15.68 -19.51
CA THR A 297 -30.84 -14.40 -19.99
C THR A 297 -30.77 -13.37 -18.87
N TYR A 298 -31.83 -13.23 -18.06
CA TYR A 298 -31.84 -12.36 -16.89
C TYR A 298 -30.73 -12.70 -15.88
N VAL A 299 -30.54 -13.98 -15.56
CA VAL A 299 -29.47 -14.41 -14.62
C VAL A 299 -28.08 -14.07 -15.16
N ILE A 300 -27.84 -14.24 -16.46
CA ILE A 300 -26.56 -13.85 -17.10
C ILE A 300 -26.37 -12.34 -17.04
N LEU A 301 -27.39 -11.56 -17.41
CA LEU A 301 -27.32 -10.09 -17.33
C LEU A 301 -27.11 -9.62 -15.89
N LYS A 302 -27.74 -10.29 -14.91
CA LYS A 302 -27.57 -9.98 -13.49
C LYS A 302 -26.17 -10.32 -12.98
N PHE A 303 -25.55 -11.39 -13.48
CA PHE A 303 -24.14 -11.71 -13.21
C PHE A 303 -23.20 -10.63 -13.79
N LEU A 304 -23.48 -10.17 -15.01
CA LEU A 304 -22.69 -9.10 -15.65
C LEU A 304 -22.81 -7.76 -14.91
N GLN A 305 -24.04 -7.37 -14.54
CA GLN A 305 -24.36 -6.12 -13.82
C GLN A 305 -23.91 -6.16 -12.35
N GLY A 306 -24.10 -7.29 -11.67
CA GLY A 306 -23.93 -7.44 -10.24
C GLY A 306 -25.21 -7.22 -9.43
N GLY A 307 -25.23 -7.73 -8.20
CA GLY A 307 -26.35 -7.58 -7.26
C GLY A 307 -26.58 -8.73 -6.28
N GLY A 308 -25.56 -9.54 -5.97
CA GLY A 308 -25.58 -10.53 -4.87
C GLY A 308 -24.70 -10.12 -3.69
N THR A 309 -24.39 -11.07 -2.80
CA THR A 309 -23.60 -10.89 -1.55
C THR A 309 -22.21 -10.24 -1.72
N GLY A 310 -21.71 -10.12 -2.96
CA GLY A 310 -20.62 -9.23 -3.36
C GLY A 310 -21.15 -8.15 -4.31
N SER A 311 -21.23 -6.91 -3.85
CA SER A 311 -21.92 -5.75 -4.43
C SER A 311 -21.42 -5.25 -5.81
N THR A 312 -20.55 -5.98 -6.51
CA THR A 312 -19.92 -5.56 -7.78
C THR A 312 -20.12 -6.61 -8.87
N GLY A 313 -20.58 -6.18 -10.05
CA GLY A 313 -20.76 -7.06 -11.22
C GLY A 313 -19.46 -7.47 -11.88
N PHE A 314 -19.50 -8.54 -12.69
CA PHE A 314 -18.34 -8.99 -13.46
C PHE A 314 -17.75 -7.89 -14.33
N VAL A 315 -18.59 -7.09 -15.00
CA VAL A 315 -18.15 -5.97 -15.86
C VAL A 315 -17.43 -4.90 -15.04
N SER A 316 -17.99 -4.51 -13.89
CA SER A 316 -17.37 -3.52 -13.01
C SER A 316 -16.03 -4.02 -12.44
N ASN A 317 -15.94 -5.30 -12.09
CA ASN A 317 -14.70 -5.91 -11.59
C ASN A 317 -13.62 -5.98 -12.68
N LEU A 318 -13.98 -6.38 -13.90
CA LEU A 318 -13.07 -6.38 -15.04
C LEU A 318 -12.57 -4.97 -15.36
N ARG A 319 -13.48 -3.98 -15.38
CA ARG A 319 -13.13 -2.57 -15.56
C ARG A 319 -12.17 -2.08 -14.47
N THR A 320 -12.44 -2.38 -13.21
CA THR A 320 -11.59 -2.00 -12.08
C THR A 320 -10.22 -2.66 -12.18
N PHE A 321 -10.16 -3.94 -12.52
CA PHE A 321 -8.92 -4.67 -12.73
C PHE A 321 -8.04 -4.05 -13.81
N LEU A 322 -8.63 -3.70 -14.95
CA LEU A 322 -7.95 -3.00 -16.04
C LEU A 322 -7.48 -1.61 -15.61
N TRP A 323 -8.31 -0.89 -14.84
CA TRP A 323 -7.98 0.45 -14.36
C TRP A 323 -6.80 0.50 -13.39
N ILE A 324 -6.61 -0.52 -12.54
CA ILE A 324 -5.51 -0.57 -11.57
C ILE A 324 -4.16 -0.31 -12.25
N ARG A 325 -3.91 -0.90 -13.43
CA ARG A 325 -2.65 -0.67 -14.16
C ARG A 325 -2.48 0.78 -14.61
N VAL A 326 -3.56 1.42 -15.08
CA VAL A 326 -3.56 2.83 -15.48
C VAL A 326 -3.33 3.73 -14.27
N GLN A 327 -3.99 3.43 -13.15
CA GLN A 327 -3.84 4.16 -11.90
C GLN A 327 -2.41 4.09 -11.37
N GLN A 328 -1.82 2.89 -11.33
CA GLN A 328 -0.44 2.69 -10.86
C GLN A 328 0.59 3.40 -11.75
N PHE A 329 0.41 3.34 -13.09
CA PHE A 329 1.26 4.08 -14.02
C PHE A 329 1.20 5.60 -13.76
N THR A 330 -0.01 6.13 -13.59
CA THR A 330 -0.24 7.57 -13.33
C THR A 330 0.36 7.98 -11.99
N SER A 331 0.13 7.20 -10.92
CA SER A 331 0.69 7.44 -9.60
C SER A 331 2.21 7.53 -9.64
N ARG A 332 2.86 6.51 -10.22
CA ARG A 332 4.33 6.49 -10.38
C ARG A 332 4.86 7.70 -11.12
N GLN A 333 4.21 8.12 -12.21
CA GLN A 333 4.69 9.24 -13.00
C GLN A 333 4.55 10.58 -12.26
N VAL A 334 3.46 10.78 -11.52
CA VAL A 334 3.24 11.99 -10.71
C VAL A 334 4.23 12.04 -9.54
N GLU A 335 4.37 10.93 -8.83
CA GLU A 335 5.26 10.80 -7.67
C GLU A 335 6.73 11.01 -8.05
N LEU A 336 7.22 10.35 -9.11
CA LEU A 336 8.59 10.55 -9.60
C LEU A 336 8.85 11.99 -10.03
N ARG A 337 7.88 12.64 -10.68
CA ARG A 337 8.02 14.04 -11.11
C ARG A 337 8.05 15.00 -9.93
N LEU A 338 7.20 14.77 -8.92
CA LEU A 338 7.20 15.54 -7.68
C LEU A 338 8.50 15.36 -6.92
N PHE A 339 8.96 14.11 -6.77
CA PHE A 339 10.17 13.78 -6.06
C PHE A 339 11.42 14.37 -6.74
N SER A 340 11.50 14.28 -8.07
CA SER A 340 12.56 14.94 -8.85
C SER A 340 12.55 16.45 -8.63
N HIS A 341 11.38 17.07 -8.68
CA HIS A 341 11.26 18.51 -8.49
C HIS A 341 11.63 18.95 -7.07
N LEU A 342 11.27 18.18 -6.04
CA LEU A 342 11.68 18.46 -4.66
C LEU A 342 13.21 18.47 -4.48
N HIS A 343 13.93 17.62 -5.21
CA HIS A 343 15.39 17.62 -5.21
C HIS A 343 16.01 18.82 -5.95
N GLU A 344 15.26 19.50 -6.82
CA GLU A 344 15.68 20.73 -7.50
C GLU A 344 15.48 21.99 -6.65
N LEU A 345 14.60 21.95 -5.64
CA LEU A 345 14.32 23.09 -4.77
C LEU A 345 15.53 23.45 -3.88
N SER A 346 15.62 24.73 -3.50
CA SER A 346 16.79 25.24 -2.79
C SER A 346 16.90 24.73 -1.35
N LEU A 347 18.13 24.70 -0.83
CA LEU A 347 18.41 24.27 0.54
C LEU A 347 17.62 25.09 1.57
N ARG A 348 17.42 26.40 1.33
CA ARG A 348 16.63 27.28 2.19
C ARG A 348 15.16 26.87 2.25
N TRP A 349 14.61 26.43 1.12
CA TRP A 349 13.24 25.96 1.06
C TRP A 349 13.05 24.69 1.92
N HIS A 350 14.05 23.80 1.93
CA HIS A 350 14.08 22.58 2.76
C HIS A 350 14.28 22.88 4.24
N LEU A 351 15.23 23.73 4.62
CA LEU A 351 15.50 24.08 6.03
C LEU A 351 14.34 24.81 6.71
N GLY A 352 13.49 25.50 5.92
CA GLY A 352 12.31 26.20 6.42
C GLY A 352 11.09 25.30 6.68
N ARG A 353 11.15 24.00 6.35
CA ARG A 353 10.02 23.07 6.44
C ARG A 353 10.42 21.75 7.08
N ARG A 354 9.47 21.09 7.75
CA ARG A 354 9.66 19.73 8.25
C ARG A 354 9.53 18.74 7.10
N THR A 355 10.51 17.87 6.89
CA THR A 355 10.54 16.89 5.78
C THR A 355 9.28 16.01 5.74
N GLY A 356 8.79 15.55 6.90
CA GLY A 356 7.56 14.76 6.99
C GLY A 356 6.30 15.49 6.52
N GLU A 357 6.26 16.82 6.65
CA GLU A 357 5.15 17.63 6.16
C GLU A 357 5.16 17.74 4.63
N VAL A 358 6.35 17.89 4.04
CA VAL A 358 6.55 17.92 2.59
C VAL A 358 6.20 16.58 1.94
N LEU A 359 6.72 15.47 2.47
CA LEU A 359 6.41 14.11 2.01
C LEU A 359 4.90 13.84 2.06
N ARG A 360 4.24 14.28 3.12
CA ARG A 360 2.79 14.15 3.26
C ARG A 360 2.01 14.93 2.20
N ILE A 361 2.47 16.11 1.79
CA ILE A 361 1.87 16.86 0.67
C ILE A 361 2.03 16.08 -0.63
N VAL A 362 3.18 15.43 -0.84
CA VAL A 362 3.43 14.56 -2.02
C VAL A 362 2.51 13.34 -2.02
N ASP A 363 2.46 12.58 -0.93
CA ASP A 363 1.66 11.35 -0.82
C ASP A 363 0.17 11.65 -0.97
N ARG A 364 -0.32 12.66 -0.24
CA ARG A 364 -1.73 13.07 -0.30
C ARG A 364 -2.06 13.66 -1.65
N GLY A 365 -1.20 14.49 -2.22
CA GLY A 365 -1.38 15.07 -3.54
C GLY A 365 -1.51 13.99 -4.62
N THR A 366 -0.61 13.01 -4.61
CA THR A 366 -0.59 11.90 -5.57
C THR A 366 -1.81 10.99 -5.44
N SER A 367 -2.15 10.58 -4.21
CA SER A 367 -3.37 9.81 -3.93
C SER A 367 -4.63 10.60 -4.27
N SER A 368 -4.63 11.91 -4.05
CA SER A 368 -5.75 12.80 -4.35
C SER A 368 -5.98 12.95 -5.85
N VAL A 369 -4.93 13.09 -6.65
CA VAL A 369 -5.02 13.14 -8.12
C VAL A 369 -5.66 11.87 -8.68
N THR A 370 -5.18 10.70 -8.25
CA THR A 370 -5.70 9.40 -8.73
C THR A 370 -7.10 9.10 -8.19
N GLY A 371 -7.37 9.46 -6.94
CA GLY A 371 -8.66 9.30 -6.28
C GLY A 371 -9.74 10.20 -6.87
N LEU A 372 -9.48 11.51 -7.01
CA LEU A 372 -10.39 12.49 -7.60
C LEU A 372 -10.81 12.05 -8.99
N LEU A 373 -9.83 11.63 -9.79
CA LEU A 373 -10.05 11.11 -11.12
C LEU A 373 -11.00 9.90 -11.12
N SER A 374 -10.69 8.90 -10.29
CA SER A 374 -11.47 7.68 -10.19
C SER A 374 -12.90 7.95 -9.71
N TYR A 375 -13.09 8.88 -8.76
CA TYR A 375 -14.41 9.25 -8.27
C TYR A 375 -15.26 9.99 -9.32
N LEU A 376 -14.67 10.96 -10.04
CA LEU A 376 -15.38 11.69 -11.09
C LEU A 376 -15.79 10.77 -12.25
N VAL A 377 -14.84 9.98 -12.78
CA VAL A 377 -15.06 9.16 -13.98
C VAL A 377 -15.94 7.95 -13.68
N PHE A 378 -15.79 7.29 -12.53
CA PHE A 378 -16.48 6.01 -12.28
C PHE A 378 -17.64 6.06 -11.31
N ASN A 379 -17.87 7.17 -10.62
CA ASN A 379 -19.02 7.30 -9.72
C ASN A 379 -19.90 8.48 -10.15
N ILE A 380 -19.36 9.70 -10.22
CA ILE A 380 -20.18 10.90 -10.45
C ILE A 380 -20.74 10.97 -11.87
N LEU A 381 -19.89 10.91 -12.91
CA LEU A 381 -20.36 10.92 -14.29
C LEU A 381 -21.36 9.78 -14.58
N PRO A 382 -21.09 8.51 -14.21
CA PRO A 382 -22.04 7.44 -14.44
C PRO A 382 -23.34 7.57 -13.64
N THR A 383 -23.33 8.07 -12.40
CA THR A 383 -24.56 8.30 -11.63
C THR A 383 -25.45 9.37 -12.25
N LEU A 384 -24.85 10.48 -12.70
CA LEU A 384 -25.59 11.52 -13.42
C LEU A 384 -26.14 11.00 -14.75
N ALA A 385 -25.37 10.16 -15.46
CA ALA A 385 -25.83 9.49 -16.66
C ALA A 385 -26.98 8.51 -16.36
N ASP A 386 -26.88 7.69 -15.32
CA ASP A 386 -27.93 6.74 -14.89
C ASP A 386 -29.24 7.48 -14.56
N ILE A 387 -29.17 8.60 -13.81
CA ILE A 387 -30.33 9.45 -13.50
C ILE A 387 -30.94 10.00 -14.79
N THR A 388 -30.11 10.52 -15.69
CA THR A 388 -30.58 11.12 -16.96
C THR A 388 -31.25 10.06 -17.85
N ILE A 389 -30.61 8.89 -17.99
CA ILE A 389 -31.15 7.75 -18.74
C ILE A 389 -32.47 7.27 -18.12
N GLY A 390 -32.53 7.19 -16.78
CA GLY A 390 -33.74 6.79 -16.06
C GLY A 390 -34.91 7.75 -16.28
N ILE A 391 -34.67 9.06 -16.20
CA ILE A 391 -35.70 10.09 -16.47
C ILE A 391 -36.21 9.99 -17.90
N ILE A 392 -35.30 9.88 -18.88
CA ILE A 392 -35.64 9.75 -20.30
C ILE A 392 -36.45 8.46 -20.53
N TYR A 393 -36.01 7.34 -19.95
CA TYR A 393 -36.68 6.05 -20.07
C TYR A 393 -38.12 6.10 -19.52
N PHE A 394 -38.32 6.56 -18.28
CA PHE A 394 -39.65 6.64 -17.69
C PHE A 394 -40.57 7.64 -18.39
N SER A 395 -40.01 8.73 -18.92
CA SER A 395 -40.80 9.71 -19.68
C SER A 395 -41.27 9.18 -21.03
N MET A 396 -40.48 8.34 -21.71
CA MET A 396 -40.84 7.80 -23.04
C MET A 396 -41.70 6.54 -22.98
N PHE A 397 -41.42 5.62 -22.05
CA PHE A 397 -42.07 4.30 -22.02
C PHE A 397 -43.32 4.23 -21.12
N PHE A 398 -43.45 5.12 -20.13
CA PHE A 398 -44.63 5.17 -19.25
C PHE A 398 -45.45 6.43 -19.52
N ASN A 399 -45.06 7.55 -18.91
CA ASN A 399 -45.70 8.85 -19.02
C ASN A 399 -44.75 9.93 -18.45
N ALA A 400 -44.84 11.16 -18.95
CA ALA A 400 -44.10 12.31 -18.44
C ALA A 400 -44.25 12.52 -16.92
N TRP A 401 -45.40 12.17 -16.34
CA TRP A 401 -45.61 12.23 -14.88
C TRP A 401 -44.68 11.31 -14.08
N PHE A 402 -44.38 10.10 -14.59
CA PHE A 402 -43.41 9.22 -13.93
C PHE A 402 -42.00 9.81 -13.99
N GLY A 403 -41.60 10.33 -15.16
CA GLY A 403 -40.33 11.05 -15.31
C GLY A 403 -40.18 12.23 -14.36
N LEU A 404 -41.26 13.02 -14.16
CA LEU A 404 -41.30 14.14 -13.24
C LEU A 404 -41.14 13.71 -11.78
N ILE A 405 -41.81 12.63 -11.35
CA ILE A 405 -41.67 12.08 -10.00
C ILE A 405 -40.22 11.65 -9.73
N VAL A 406 -39.61 10.92 -10.68
CA VAL A 406 -38.21 10.50 -10.55
C VAL A 406 -37.28 11.71 -10.49
N PHE A 407 -37.46 12.69 -11.37
CA PHE A 407 -36.66 13.92 -11.38
C PHE A 407 -36.77 14.68 -10.05
N LEU A 408 -37.99 14.86 -9.53
CA LEU A 408 -38.22 15.59 -8.28
C LEU A 408 -37.64 14.84 -7.08
N CYS A 409 -37.83 13.52 -7.02
CA CYS A 409 -37.27 12.67 -5.97
C CYS A 409 -35.73 12.70 -5.97
N MET A 410 -35.10 12.51 -7.13
CA MET A 410 -33.63 12.48 -7.25
C MET A 410 -33.00 13.86 -7.00
N SER A 411 -33.64 14.93 -7.47
CA SER A 411 -33.18 16.31 -7.23
C SER A 411 -33.29 16.67 -5.75
N LEU A 412 -34.43 16.39 -5.12
CA LEU A 412 -34.63 16.62 -3.68
C LEU A 412 -33.61 15.83 -2.86
N TYR A 413 -33.37 14.57 -3.21
CA TYR A 413 -32.37 13.73 -2.58
C TYR A 413 -30.98 14.36 -2.64
N LEU A 414 -30.56 14.82 -3.83
CA LEU A 414 -29.24 15.42 -4.05
C LEU A 414 -29.07 16.70 -3.22
N ILE A 415 -30.06 17.59 -3.25
CA ILE A 415 -30.05 18.86 -2.53
C ILE A 415 -29.94 18.62 -1.02
N VAL A 416 -30.81 17.76 -0.46
CA VAL A 416 -30.79 17.42 0.97
C VAL A 416 -29.44 16.81 1.35
N THR A 417 -28.91 15.91 0.52
CA THR A 417 -27.61 15.27 0.77
C THR A 417 -26.49 16.30 0.83
N ILE A 418 -26.43 17.25 -0.09
CA ILE A 418 -25.38 18.28 -0.14
C ILE A 418 -25.48 19.20 1.08
N VAL A 419 -26.68 19.75 1.36
CA VAL A 419 -26.91 20.70 2.47
C VAL A 419 -26.56 20.07 3.82
N VAL A 420 -27.05 18.84 4.07
CA VAL A 420 -26.77 18.13 5.32
C VAL A 420 -25.30 17.73 5.42
N THR A 421 -24.66 17.35 4.31
CA THR A 421 -23.22 17.01 4.29
C THR A 421 -22.35 18.22 4.62
N GLU A 422 -22.67 19.40 4.08
CA GLU A 422 -21.96 20.63 4.38
C GLU A 422 -22.13 21.02 5.86
N TRP A 423 -23.35 20.96 6.38
CA TRP A 423 -23.61 21.17 7.81
C TRP A 423 -22.87 20.16 8.69
N ARG A 424 -22.82 18.88 8.29
CA ARG A 424 -22.11 17.81 9.03
C ARG A 424 -20.61 18.00 9.05
N THR A 425 -20.04 18.66 8.05
CA THR A 425 -18.58 18.84 7.91
C THR A 425 -17.97 19.54 9.12
N LYS A 426 -18.69 20.46 9.78
CA LYS A 426 -18.21 21.13 11.00
C LYS A 426 -17.99 20.16 12.18
N PHE A 427 -18.91 19.20 12.38
CA PHE A 427 -18.76 18.20 13.45
C PHE A 427 -17.62 17.23 13.17
N ARG A 428 -17.42 16.93 11.89
CA ARG A 428 -16.30 16.08 11.47
C ARG A 428 -14.96 16.79 11.61
N ARG A 429 -14.90 18.10 11.36
CA ARG A 429 -13.69 18.90 11.65
C ARG A 429 -13.37 18.88 13.14
N ALA A 430 -14.34 19.17 14.00
CA ALA A 430 -14.15 19.13 15.45
C ALA A 430 -13.69 17.74 15.95
N MET A 431 -14.29 16.66 15.42
CA MET A 431 -13.87 15.29 15.71
C MET A 431 -12.42 15.04 15.32
N ASN A 432 -12.02 15.40 14.09
CA ASN A 432 -10.65 15.18 13.62
C ASN A 432 -9.61 15.97 14.45
N THR A 433 -9.91 17.20 14.85
CA THR A 433 -9.00 17.99 15.69
C THR A 433 -8.79 17.33 17.05
N GLN A 434 -9.87 16.84 17.66
CA GLN A 434 -9.81 16.16 18.96
C GLN A 434 -9.14 14.77 18.85
N GLU A 435 -9.36 14.06 17.75
CA GLU A 435 -8.68 12.79 17.44
C GLU A 435 -7.16 13.01 17.37
N ASN A 436 -6.72 14.02 16.62
CA ASN A 436 -5.30 14.36 16.51
C ASN A 436 -4.71 14.74 17.87
N ALA A 437 -5.40 15.57 18.65
CA ALA A 437 -4.94 15.96 19.98
C ALA A 437 -4.81 14.77 20.94
N THR A 438 -5.71 13.79 20.85
CA THR A 438 -5.64 12.55 21.64
C THR A 438 -4.48 11.67 21.19
N ARG A 439 -4.30 11.48 19.87
CA ARG A 439 -3.18 10.69 19.31
C ARG A 439 -1.83 11.29 19.65
N ALA A 440 -1.66 12.60 19.45
CA ALA A 440 -0.41 13.31 19.75
C ALA A 440 0.02 13.14 21.22
N ARG A 441 -0.93 13.17 22.17
CA ARG A 441 -0.63 12.92 23.59
C ARG A 441 -0.16 11.49 23.86
N ALA A 442 -0.74 10.50 23.17
CA ALA A 442 -0.31 9.12 23.31
C ALA A 442 1.12 8.91 22.76
N VAL A 443 1.41 9.49 21.59
CA VAL A 443 2.74 9.42 20.97
C VAL A 443 3.78 10.10 21.87
N ASP A 444 3.51 11.31 22.36
CA ASP A 444 4.41 12.06 23.25
C ASP A 444 4.75 11.28 24.54
N SER A 445 3.76 10.60 25.13
CA SER A 445 3.98 9.75 26.30
C SER A 445 4.84 8.52 25.99
N LEU A 446 4.64 7.88 24.83
CA LEU A 446 5.39 6.69 24.41
C LEU A 446 6.81 7.00 23.95
N LEU A 447 7.03 8.14 23.28
CA LEU A 447 8.37 8.61 22.92
C LEU A 447 9.21 8.89 24.17
N ASN A 448 8.57 9.41 25.22
CA ASN A 448 9.21 9.70 26.50
C ASN A 448 9.04 8.57 27.53
N PHE A 449 8.96 7.31 27.07
CA PHE A 449 8.71 6.15 27.92
C PHE A 449 9.68 6.06 29.11
N GLU A 450 10.98 6.26 28.88
CA GLU A 450 12.00 6.22 29.93
C GLU A 450 11.74 7.29 31.00
N THR A 451 11.36 8.51 30.57
CA THR A 451 11.04 9.61 31.49
C THR A 451 9.81 9.26 32.33
N VAL A 452 8.75 8.76 31.70
CA VAL A 452 7.54 8.34 32.41
C VAL A 452 7.87 7.25 33.45
N LYS A 453 8.77 6.32 33.13
CA LYS A 453 9.26 5.29 34.05
C LYS A 453 10.15 5.85 35.16
N TYR A 454 11.05 6.79 34.86
CA TYR A 454 11.91 7.43 35.87
C TYR A 454 11.11 8.12 36.96
N TYR A 455 9.97 8.71 36.60
CA TYR A 455 9.11 9.44 37.54
C TYR A 455 7.91 8.63 38.06
N ASN A 456 7.78 7.34 37.72
CA ASN A 456 6.61 6.50 38.05
C ASN A 456 5.27 7.20 37.71
N ALA A 457 5.23 7.91 36.58
CA ALA A 457 4.12 8.76 36.17
C ALA A 457 3.08 8.03 35.30
N GLU A 458 3.09 6.69 35.27
CA GLU A 458 2.21 5.91 34.39
C GLU A 458 0.73 6.16 34.69
N GLY A 459 0.35 6.18 35.97
CA GLY A 459 -1.04 6.44 36.37
C GLY A 459 -1.51 7.83 35.94
N TYR A 460 -0.64 8.84 36.09
CA TYR A 460 -0.92 10.21 35.68
C TYR A 460 -1.11 10.33 34.16
N GLU A 461 -0.22 9.73 33.36
CA GLU A 461 -0.35 9.76 31.90
C GLU A 461 -1.58 8.97 31.40
N VAL A 462 -1.93 7.86 32.06
CA VAL A 462 -3.17 7.12 31.77
C VAL A 462 -4.41 7.98 32.04
N ASP A 463 -4.47 8.72 33.15
CA ASP A 463 -5.60 9.59 33.47
C ASP A 463 -5.65 10.82 32.54
N ARG A 464 -4.51 11.42 32.21
CA ARG A 464 -4.40 12.50 31.22
C ARG A 464 -4.86 12.06 29.83
N TYR A 465 -4.54 10.83 29.44
CA TYR A 465 -5.02 10.22 28.20
C TYR A 465 -6.52 9.91 28.27
N ARG A 466 -7.02 9.40 29.40
CA ARG A 466 -8.47 9.20 29.64
C ARG A 466 -9.26 10.49 29.45
N GLU A 467 -8.80 11.61 29.99
CA GLU A 467 -9.47 12.91 29.78
C GLU A 467 -9.53 13.32 28.31
N ALA A 468 -8.45 13.07 27.55
CA ALA A 468 -8.41 13.33 26.11
C ALA A 468 -9.43 12.45 25.36
N ILE A 469 -9.55 11.18 25.76
CA ILE A 469 -10.56 10.24 25.23
C ILE A 469 -11.97 10.73 25.56
N LEU A 470 -12.25 11.15 26.79
CA LEU A 470 -13.58 11.64 27.18
C LEU A 470 -13.99 12.87 26.36
N LYS A 471 -13.06 13.80 26.12
CA LYS A 471 -13.27 14.94 25.21
C LYS A 471 -13.51 14.47 23.77
N TYR A 472 -12.78 13.45 23.31
CA TYR A 472 -12.98 12.83 21.99
C TYR A 472 -14.34 12.13 21.88
N GLN A 473 -14.85 11.49 22.92
CA GLN A 473 -16.13 10.77 22.88
C GLN A 473 -17.33 11.68 22.54
N VAL A 474 -17.27 12.98 22.86
CA VAL A 474 -18.27 13.98 22.43
C VAL A 474 -18.43 14.04 20.90
N SER A 475 -17.48 13.48 20.15
CA SER A 475 -17.53 13.27 18.71
C SER A 475 -18.64 12.31 18.25
N TRP A 476 -19.38 11.66 19.16
CA TRP A 476 -20.61 10.92 18.82
C TRP A 476 -21.58 11.74 17.96
N LYS A 477 -21.56 13.08 18.07
CA LYS A 477 -22.31 14.02 17.22
C LYS A 477 -22.01 13.85 15.71
N SER A 478 -20.77 13.49 15.35
CA SER A 478 -20.35 13.22 13.96
C SER A 478 -21.00 11.94 13.39
N THR A 479 -21.20 10.94 14.25
CA THR A 479 -21.90 9.69 13.91
C THR A 479 -23.41 9.91 13.91
N ALA A 480 -23.95 10.59 14.91
CA ALA A 480 -25.38 10.92 14.98
C ALA A 480 -25.85 11.75 13.77
N SER A 481 -25.05 12.71 13.32
CA SER A 481 -25.34 13.48 12.09
C SER A 481 -25.32 12.63 10.82
N LEU A 482 -24.53 11.54 10.76
CA LEU A 482 -24.60 10.58 9.64
C LEU A 482 -25.89 9.77 9.68
N VAL A 483 -26.31 9.33 10.87
CA VAL A 483 -27.57 8.62 11.04
C VAL A 483 -28.73 9.52 10.62
N LEU A 484 -28.73 10.79 11.04
CA LEU A 484 -29.75 11.77 10.65
C LEU A 484 -29.81 11.96 9.12
N LEU A 485 -28.65 12.05 8.45
CA LEU A 485 -28.57 12.11 7.00
C LEU A 485 -29.22 10.88 6.36
N ASN A 486 -28.81 9.67 6.78
CA ASN A 486 -29.34 8.43 6.25
C ASN A 486 -30.86 8.31 6.47
N GLN A 487 -31.39 8.75 7.61
CA GLN A 487 -32.83 8.73 7.86
C GLN A 487 -33.60 9.73 6.99
N THR A 488 -33.06 10.94 6.81
CA THR A 488 -33.68 11.94 5.92
C THR A 488 -33.69 11.45 4.47
N GLN A 489 -32.60 10.82 4.04
CA GLN A 489 -32.47 10.19 2.72
C GLN A 489 -33.48 9.04 2.54
N ASN A 490 -33.57 8.12 3.51
CA ASN A 490 -34.55 7.04 3.51
C ASN A 490 -35.99 7.57 3.45
N LEU A 491 -36.29 8.66 4.15
CA LEU A 491 -37.61 9.30 4.09
C LEU A 491 -37.93 9.83 2.69
N VAL A 492 -36.98 10.52 2.04
CA VAL A 492 -37.16 11.04 0.67
C VAL A 492 -37.41 9.90 -0.32
N ILE A 493 -36.65 8.81 -0.23
CA ILE A 493 -36.81 7.64 -1.10
C ILE A 493 -38.13 6.92 -0.82
N GLY A 494 -38.48 6.76 0.45
CA GLY A 494 -39.74 6.13 0.85
C GLY A 494 -40.94 6.90 0.30
N LEU A 495 -40.92 8.23 0.37
CA LEU A 495 -41.96 9.08 -0.21
C LEU A 495 -41.99 9.00 -1.75
N GLY A 496 -40.84 9.01 -2.41
CA GLY A 496 -40.75 8.87 -3.87
C GLY A 496 -41.25 7.51 -4.36
N LEU A 497 -40.85 6.43 -3.69
CA LEU A 497 -41.30 5.08 -3.97
C LEU A 497 -42.80 4.93 -3.70
N LEU A 498 -43.32 5.48 -2.59
CA LEU A 498 -44.75 5.49 -2.27
C LEU A 498 -45.56 6.21 -3.36
N ALA A 499 -45.18 7.43 -3.73
CA ALA A 499 -45.90 8.22 -4.73
C ALA A 499 -45.89 7.53 -6.10
N GLY A 500 -44.73 7.05 -6.56
CA GLY A 500 -44.61 6.38 -7.85
C GLY A 500 -45.27 5.00 -7.88
N SER A 501 -45.19 4.22 -6.79
CA SER A 501 -45.84 2.91 -6.71
C SER A 501 -47.36 3.02 -6.64
N LEU A 502 -47.91 4.00 -5.92
CA LEU A 502 -49.36 4.28 -5.91
C LEU A 502 -49.85 4.68 -7.31
N LEU A 503 -49.13 5.56 -8.00
CA LEU A 503 -49.46 5.95 -9.37
C LEU A 503 -49.38 4.74 -10.32
N CYS A 504 -48.33 3.93 -10.22
CA CYS A 504 -48.19 2.73 -11.04
C CYS A 504 -49.30 1.71 -10.76
N ALA A 505 -49.65 1.49 -9.49
CA ALA A 505 -50.74 0.60 -9.10
C ALA A 505 -52.09 1.07 -9.63
N TYR A 506 -52.35 2.39 -9.62
CA TYR A 506 -53.55 2.97 -10.24
C TYR A 506 -53.61 2.66 -11.74
N PHE A 507 -52.53 2.91 -12.49
CA PHE A 507 -52.48 2.62 -13.93
C PHE A 507 -52.56 1.12 -14.27
N VAL A 508 -52.07 0.24 -13.39
CA VAL A 508 -52.24 -1.21 -13.52
C VAL A 508 -53.71 -1.60 -13.26
N SER A 509 -54.37 -0.97 -12.29
CA SER A 509 -55.80 -1.21 -12.02
C SER A 509 -56.71 -0.75 -13.15
N GLU A 510 -56.33 0.34 -13.86
CA GLU A 510 -57.00 0.80 -15.08
C GLU A 510 -56.61 0.01 -16.35
N GLN A 511 -55.80 -1.05 -16.23
CA GLN A 511 -55.29 -1.87 -17.34
C GLN A 511 -54.48 -1.10 -18.41
N LYS A 512 -53.90 0.04 -18.06
CA LYS A 512 -52.98 0.79 -18.95
C LYS A 512 -51.53 0.30 -18.88
N LEU A 513 -51.17 -0.41 -17.80
CA LEU A 513 -49.86 -1.01 -17.56
C LEU A 513 -50.00 -2.46 -17.10
N GLN A 514 -48.99 -3.29 -17.31
CA GLN A 514 -48.98 -4.68 -16.86
C GLN A 514 -48.40 -4.82 -15.44
N VAL A 515 -48.63 -5.97 -14.80
CA VAL A 515 -48.14 -6.25 -13.43
C VAL A 515 -46.61 -6.20 -13.35
N GLY A 516 -45.89 -6.59 -14.41
CA GLY A 516 -44.44 -6.48 -14.46
C GLY A 516 -43.92 -5.05 -14.50
N ASP A 517 -44.68 -4.08 -15.03
CA ASP A 517 -44.26 -2.67 -15.08
C ASP A 517 -44.15 -2.06 -13.66
N PHE A 518 -44.98 -2.53 -12.73
CA PHE A 518 -44.88 -2.18 -11.30
C PHE A 518 -43.56 -2.67 -10.70
N VAL A 519 -43.17 -3.90 -11.02
CA VAL A 519 -41.91 -4.49 -10.54
C VAL A 519 -40.70 -3.78 -11.17
N LEU A 520 -40.78 -3.40 -12.45
CA LEU A 520 -39.78 -2.57 -13.11
C LEU A 520 -39.57 -1.25 -12.38
N PHE A 521 -40.67 -0.54 -12.11
CA PHE A 521 -40.62 0.75 -11.42
C PHE A 521 -39.92 0.61 -10.06
N GLY A 522 -40.37 -0.31 -9.21
CA GLY A 522 -39.79 -0.50 -7.88
C GLY A 522 -38.31 -0.88 -7.91
N THR A 523 -37.92 -1.82 -8.78
CA THR A 523 -36.53 -2.28 -8.87
C THR A 523 -35.59 -1.24 -9.46
N TYR A 524 -36.04 -0.49 -10.48
CA TYR A 524 -35.20 0.50 -11.14
C TYR A 524 -34.99 1.75 -10.27
N ILE A 525 -36.00 2.18 -9.49
CA ILE A 525 -35.85 3.27 -8.51
C ILE A 525 -34.83 2.93 -7.42
N ILE A 526 -34.90 1.73 -6.85
CA ILE A 526 -33.93 1.27 -5.85
C ILE A 526 -32.51 1.23 -6.44
N GLN A 527 -32.39 0.80 -7.69
CA GLN A 527 -31.11 0.76 -8.39
C GLN A 527 -30.51 2.15 -8.62
N LEU A 528 -31.33 3.13 -9.01
CA LEU A 528 -30.89 4.53 -9.16
C LEU A 528 -30.45 5.15 -7.82
N TYR A 529 -31.06 4.72 -6.71
CA TYR A 529 -30.72 5.19 -5.37
C TYR A 529 -29.41 4.62 -4.81
N MET A 530 -29.08 3.35 -5.06
CA MET A 530 -27.90 2.72 -4.44
C MET A 530 -26.60 3.53 -4.53
N PRO A 531 -26.16 4.05 -5.69
CA PRO A 531 -24.93 4.81 -5.77
C PRO A 531 -25.05 6.23 -5.18
N LEU A 532 -26.28 6.77 -5.07
CA LEU A 532 -26.57 8.05 -4.44
C LEU A 532 -26.38 8.04 -2.92
N ASN A 533 -26.48 6.88 -2.25
CA ASN A 533 -26.17 6.76 -0.81
C ASN A 533 -24.72 7.17 -0.50
N TRP A 534 -23.80 6.79 -1.39
CA TRP A 534 -22.38 7.12 -1.25
C TRP A 534 -22.02 8.53 -1.75
N PHE A 535 -22.95 9.24 -2.40
CA PHE A 535 -22.70 10.55 -3.00
C PHE A 535 -22.18 11.58 -2.00
N GLY A 536 -22.76 11.67 -0.80
CA GLY A 536 -22.29 12.59 0.24
C GLY A 536 -20.84 12.32 0.66
N THR A 537 -20.43 11.05 0.66
CA THR A 537 -19.04 10.66 0.91
C THR A 537 -18.13 11.06 -0.25
N TYR A 538 -18.54 10.79 -1.49
CA TYR A 538 -17.79 11.20 -2.69
C TYR A 538 -17.64 12.71 -2.80
N TYR A 539 -18.71 13.47 -2.54
CA TYR A 539 -18.68 14.94 -2.53
C TYR A 539 -17.58 15.48 -1.62
N ARG A 540 -17.51 14.97 -0.39
CA ARG A 540 -16.47 15.35 0.57
C ARG A 540 -15.07 14.87 0.14
N MET A 541 -14.94 13.65 -0.37
CA MET A 541 -13.65 13.14 -0.86
C MET A 541 -13.14 13.98 -2.03
N ILE A 542 -14.02 14.40 -2.94
CA ILE A 542 -13.70 15.31 -4.04
C ILE A 542 -13.19 16.64 -3.48
N GLN A 543 -13.88 17.24 -2.50
CA GLN A 543 -13.43 18.48 -1.88
C GLN A 543 -12.04 18.36 -1.25
N THR A 544 -11.79 17.31 -0.46
CA THR A 544 -10.48 17.08 0.16
C THR A 544 -9.41 16.86 -0.89
N ASN A 545 -9.66 16.00 -1.88
CA ASN A 545 -8.70 15.70 -2.92
C ASN A 545 -8.39 16.93 -3.77
N PHE A 546 -9.34 17.85 -3.97
CA PHE A 546 -9.08 19.12 -4.64
C PHE A 546 -8.10 20.00 -3.86
N ILE A 547 -8.24 20.07 -2.54
CA ILE A 547 -7.36 20.87 -1.67
C ILE A 547 -5.95 20.27 -1.65
N ASP A 548 -5.83 18.97 -1.43
CA ASP A 548 -4.55 18.28 -1.38
C ASP A 548 -3.81 18.34 -2.72
N MET A 549 -4.55 18.22 -3.84
CA MET A 549 -4.02 18.42 -5.18
C MET A 549 -3.58 19.88 -5.43
N GLU A 550 -4.28 20.88 -4.90
CA GLU A 550 -3.90 22.28 -5.05
C GLU A 550 -2.59 22.58 -4.32
N ASN A 551 -2.43 22.08 -3.09
CA ASN A 551 -1.17 22.17 -2.33
C ASN A 551 0.00 21.51 -3.10
N MET A 552 -0.25 20.34 -3.71
CA MET A 552 0.74 19.64 -4.53
C MET A 552 1.09 20.43 -5.82
N PHE A 553 0.11 21.06 -6.47
CA PHE A 553 0.38 21.90 -7.64
C PHE A 553 1.07 23.21 -7.27
N ASP A 554 0.79 23.78 -6.11
CA ASP A 554 1.50 24.96 -5.61
C ASP A 554 2.96 24.61 -5.30
N LEU A 555 3.23 23.42 -4.77
CA LEU A 555 4.58 22.88 -4.65
C LEU A 555 5.29 22.76 -6.01
N LEU A 556 4.62 22.23 -7.04
CA LEU A 556 5.17 22.14 -8.40
C LEU A 556 5.38 23.48 -9.12
N LYS A 557 4.75 24.56 -8.63
CA LYS A 557 4.93 25.92 -9.19
C LYS A 557 6.12 26.64 -8.56
N GLU A 558 6.61 26.15 -7.42
CA GLU A 558 7.77 26.74 -6.76
C GLU A 558 8.97 26.65 -7.70
N LYS A 559 9.65 27.77 -7.91
CA LYS A 559 10.80 27.81 -8.83
C LYS A 559 12.08 27.48 -8.06
N PRO A 560 13.00 26.70 -8.66
CA PRO A 560 14.33 26.53 -8.08
C PRO A 560 15.04 27.89 -8.02
N GLU A 561 15.66 28.21 -6.87
CA GLU A 561 16.39 29.46 -6.64
C GLU A 561 17.66 29.54 -7.50
N VAL A 562 18.31 28.39 -7.71
CA VAL A 562 19.50 28.22 -8.55
C VAL A 562 19.08 27.43 -9.79
N SER A 563 18.83 28.12 -10.90
CA SER A 563 18.57 27.50 -12.20
C SER A 563 19.86 27.44 -13.02
N GLU A 564 20.04 26.38 -13.81
CA GLU A 564 21.04 26.41 -14.88
C GLU A 564 20.71 27.56 -15.84
N ALA A 565 21.75 28.23 -16.36
CA ALA A 565 21.58 29.33 -17.29
C ALA A 565 21.02 28.80 -18.61
N ALA A 566 19.69 28.79 -18.75
CA ALA A 566 19.07 28.76 -20.06
C ALA A 566 19.53 30.01 -20.80
N ALA A 567 20.12 29.84 -21.99
CA ALA A 567 20.51 30.95 -22.86
C ALA A 567 19.30 31.88 -23.09
N GLY A 568 19.22 32.96 -22.32
CA GLY A 568 18.06 33.82 -22.28
C GLY A 568 18.14 34.80 -21.10
N LEU A 569 18.23 36.08 -21.44
CA LEU A 569 18.25 37.23 -20.53
C LEU A 569 17.14 37.12 -19.47
N LEU A 570 17.50 36.83 -18.21
CA LEU A 570 16.58 36.79 -17.08
C LEU A 570 16.75 38.05 -16.23
N THR A 571 15.80 38.97 -16.36
CA THR A 571 15.63 40.12 -15.47
C THR A 571 15.12 39.62 -14.11
N MET A 572 15.92 39.76 -13.06
CA MET A 572 15.52 39.43 -11.68
C MET A 572 14.73 40.59 -11.05
N PRO A 573 13.57 40.34 -10.40
CA PRO A 573 12.93 41.32 -9.54
C PRO A 573 13.66 41.40 -8.20
N THR A 574 13.94 42.63 -7.74
CA THR A 574 14.54 42.94 -6.44
C THR A 574 13.60 42.54 -5.29
N LEU A 575 13.97 41.50 -4.53
CA LEU A 575 13.36 41.15 -3.23
C LEU A 575 14.11 41.87 -2.09
N PRO A 576 13.42 42.26 -1.00
CA PRO A 576 13.98 43.15 0.02
C PRO A 576 15.10 42.49 0.84
N CYS A 577 16.21 43.22 0.99
CA CYS A 577 17.41 42.84 1.73
C CYS A 577 17.09 42.38 3.16
N ARG A 578 17.35 41.10 3.42
CA ARG A 578 17.51 40.57 4.77
C ARG A 578 19.01 40.41 5.01
N ARG A 579 19.48 40.93 6.16
CA ARG A 579 20.86 40.91 6.71
C ARG A 579 21.89 40.17 5.85
N GLU A 580 22.75 40.92 5.15
CA GLU A 580 23.85 40.38 4.34
C GLU A 580 24.87 39.68 5.24
N THR A 581 24.96 38.35 5.13
CA THR A 581 25.87 37.52 5.94
C THR A 581 27.33 37.64 5.50
N LEU A 582 27.57 37.95 4.21
CA LEU A 582 28.89 38.15 3.63
C LEU A 582 28.88 39.46 2.83
N GLN A 583 29.90 40.29 3.01
CA GLN A 583 30.00 41.61 2.38
C GLN A 583 31.40 41.79 1.81
N ASP A 584 31.49 42.00 0.49
CA ASP A 584 32.72 42.30 -0.27
C ASP A 584 33.94 41.41 0.06
N VAL A 585 33.72 40.10 0.10
CA VAL A 585 34.75 39.11 0.42
C VAL A 585 35.51 38.71 -0.84
N SER A 586 36.83 38.96 -0.87
CA SER A 586 37.70 38.61 -2.01
C SER A 586 38.94 37.83 -1.57
N PHE A 587 39.14 36.65 -2.16
CA PHE A 587 40.34 35.84 -1.97
C PHE A 587 40.56 34.89 -3.16
N THR A 588 41.78 34.36 -3.27
CA THR A 588 42.19 33.38 -4.30
C THR A 588 42.93 32.24 -3.62
N VAL A 589 42.64 31.00 -4.02
CA VAL A 589 43.29 29.79 -3.53
C VAL A 589 44.03 29.16 -4.70
N MET A 590 45.32 28.88 -4.51
CA MET A 590 46.15 28.23 -5.52
C MET A 590 45.93 26.71 -5.53
N PRO A 591 46.18 26.01 -6.65
CA PRO A 591 46.08 24.56 -6.71
C PRO A 591 46.96 23.88 -5.65
N GLY A 592 46.39 22.92 -4.92
CA GLY A 592 47.08 22.17 -3.86
C GLY A 592 47.31 22.96 -2.56
N GLN A 593 46.87 24.21 -2.49
CA GLN A 593 46.99 25.05 -1.29
C GLN A 593 45.91 24.68 -0.26
N THR A 594 46.27 24.76 1.02
CA THR A 594 45.31 24.66 2.13
C THR A 594 44.93 26.05 2.65
N LEU A 595 43.67 26.43 2.47
CA LEU A 595 43.08 27.67 2.99
C LEU A 595 42.25 27.39 4.25
N ALA A 596 42.54 28.09 5.34
CA ALA A 596 41.75 28.04 6.57
C ALA A 596 40.84 29.28 6.72
N LEU A 597 39.59 29.06 7.12
CA LEU A 597 38.59 30.07 7.46
C LEU A 597 38.33 30.00 8.96
N VAL A 598 38.66 31.07 9.69
CA VAL A 598 38.50 31.16 11.15
C VAL A 598 37.76 32.43 11.54
N GLY A 599 37.17 32.46 12.74
CA GLY A 599 36.42 33.61 13.23
C GLY A 599 35.29 33.17 14.17
N PRO A 600 34.60 34.12 14.83
CA PRO A 600 33.54 33.81 15.77
C PRO A 600 32.36 33.08 15.11
N SER A 601 31.54 32.41 15.93
CA SER A 601 30.29 31.79 15.46
C SER A 601 29.37 32.82 14.82
N GLY A 602 28.80 32.48 13.66
CA GLY A 602 27.95 33.40 12.90
C GLY A 602 28.68 34.38 11.96
N ALA A 603 30.02 34.36 11.88
CA ALA A 603 30.78 35.27 11.00
C ALA A 603 30.67 34.97 9.48
N GLY A 604 29.86 33.98 9.08
CA GLY A 604 29.61 33.65 7.67
C GLY A 604 30.47 32.53 7.06
N LYS A 605 31.35 31.88 7.82
CA LYS A 605 32.31 30.85 7.34
C LYS A 605 31.65 29.70 6.54
N SER A 606 30.66 29.01 7.11
CA SER A 606 29.95 27.93 6.41
C SER A 606 29.08 28.43 5.24
N THR A 607 28.77 29.73 5.20
CA THR A 607 28.09 30.34 4.04
C THR A 607 29.02 30.38 2.82
N VAL A 608 30.33 30.60 3.02
CA VAL A 608 31.33 30.53 1.94
C VAL A 608 31.35 29.13 1.32
N LEU A 609 31.38 28.07 2.13
CA LEU A 609 31.33 26.69 1.63
C LEU A 609 30.05 26.41 0.84
N ARG A 610 28.89 26.90 1.34
CA ARG A 610 27.61 26.74 0.66
C ARG A 610 27.53 27.49 -0.67
N LEU A 611 28.18 28.65 -0.79
CA LEU A 611 28.31 29.39 -2.05
C LEU A 611 29.24 28.69 -3.04
N LEU A 612 30.37 28.14 -2.59
CA LEU A 612 31.28 27.36 -3.43
C LEU A 612 30.60 26.10 -4.01
N PHE A 613 29.73 25.46 -3.22
CA PHE A 613 28.92 24.32 -3.68
C PHE A 613 27.65 24.74 -4.47
N ARG A 614 27.47 26.06 -4.67
CA ARG A 614 26.34 26.70 -5.34
C ARG A 614 24.97 26.23 -4.80
N PHE A 615 24.83 26.21 -3.47
CA PHE A 615 23.52 26.05 -2.82
C PHE A 615 22.70 27.35 -2.83
N TYR A 616 23.38 28.48 -2.99
CA TYR A 616 22.81 29.82 -3.13
C TYR A 616 23.49 30.52 -4.31
N ASP A 617 22.75 31.37 -5.03
CA ASP A 617 23.34 32.28 -6.01
C ASP A 617 23.72 33.61 -5.31
N ILE A 618 24.70 34.29 -5.89
CA ILE A 618 25.19 35.59 -5.42
C ILE A 618 24.36 36.74 -6.01
N SER A 619 24.17 37.82 -5.24
CA SER A 619 23.51 39.04 -5.71
C SER A 619 24.42 39.90 -6.61
N SER A 620 25.70 39.99 -6.25
CA SER A 620 26.73 40.74 -6.98
C SER A 620 28.10 40.10 -6.82
N GLY A 621 28.97 40.25 -7.84
CA GLY A 621 30.31 39.64 -7.89
C GLY A 621 30.37 38.41 -8.79
N CYS A 622 31.45 37.63 -8.69
CA CYS A 622 31.59 36.35 -9.39
C CYS A 622 32.46 35.38 -8.57
N ILE A 623 32.13 34.08 -8.62
CA ILE A 623 32.96 33.02 -8.07
C ILE A 623 33.50 32.22 -9.25
N ARG A 624 34.83 32.08 -9.34
CA ARG A 624 35.49 31.38 -10.45
C ARG A 624 36.30 30.19 -9.95
N ILE A 625 36.17 29.06 -10.65
CA ILE A 625 37.01 27.87 -10.48
C ILE A 625 37.71 27.65 -11.82
N ASP A 626 39.04 27.57 -11.82
CA ASP A 626 39.88 27.51 -13.03
C ASP A 626 39.56 28.60 -14.07
N GLY A 627 39.24 29.80 -13.58
CA GLY A 627 38.89 30.95 -14.41
C GLY A 627 37.47 30.95 -14.97
N GLN A 628 36.69 29.87 -14.79
CA GLN A 628 35.31 29.75 -15.23
C GLN A 628 34.34 30.16 -14.12
N ASP A 629 33.33 30.96 -14.46
CA ASP A 629 32.29 31.36 -13.51
C ASP A 629 31.37 30.17 -13.18
N ILE A 630 31.21 29.86 -11.90
CA ILE A 630 30.39 28.73 -11.44
C ILE A 630 28.90 28.89 -11.80
N SER A 631 28.45 30.11 -12.10
CA SER A 631 27.07 30.40 -12.53
C SER A 631 26.77 29.92 -13.95
N GLN A 632 27.81 29.80 -14.80
CA GLN A 632 27.68 29.45 -16.22
C GLN A 632 27.88 27.96 -16.51
N VAL A 633 28.27 27.17 -15.51
CA VAL A 633 28.46 25.71 -15.65
C VAL A 633 27.28 24.92 -15.08
N THR A 634 27.16 23.65 -15.47
CA THR A 634 26.15 22.75 -14.91
C THR A 634 26.43 22.43 -13.44
N GLN A 635 25.39 22.26 -12.64
CA GLN A 635 25.58 21.96 -11.21
C GLN A 635 26.19 20.56 -11.00
N ILE A 636 25.87 19.63 -11.89
CA ILE A 636 26.39 18.25 -11.84
C ILE A 636 27.92 18.26 -12.03
N SER A 637 28.42 18.95 -13.06
CA SER A 637 29.86 19.06 -13.33
C SER A 637 30.60 19.81 -12.23
N LEU A 638 30.01 20.86 -11.65
CA LEU A 638 30.62 21.58 -10.53
C LEU A 638 30.76 20.68 -9.30
N ARG A 639 29.66 20.02 -8.91
CA ARG A 639 29.61 19.24 -7.67
C ARG A 639 30.35 17.92 -7.77
N SER A 640 30.60 17.36 -8.96
CA SER A 640 31.40 16.14 -9.10
C SER A 640 32.86 16.35 -8.67
N HIS A 641 33.41 17.53 -8.88
CA HIS A 641 34.81 17.86 -8.55
C HIS A 641 35.01 18.39 -7.12
N ILE A 642 33.94 18.54 -6.34
CA ILE A 642 33.99 19.06 -4.96
C ILE A 642 33.59 17.97 -3.95
N GLY A 643 34.48 17.68 -3.01
CA GLY A 643 34.23 16.87 -1.82
C GLY A 643 33.87 17.73 -0.63
N VAL A 644 32.93 17.26 0.19
CA VAL A 644 32.55 17.96 1.43
C VAL A 644 32.53 16.96 2.58
N VAL A 645 33.26 17.28 3.64
CA VAL A 645 33.13 16.61 4.94
C VAL A 645 32.36 17.56 5.86
N PRO A 646 31.04 17.34 6.06
CA PRO A 646 30.22 18.22 6.88
C PRO A 646 30.49 18.01 8.38
N GLN A 647 30.11 19.01 9.19
CA GLN A 647 30.15 18.94 10.65
C GLN A 647 29.28 17.79 11.17
N ASP A 648 27.99 17.81 10.81
CA ASP A 648 27.04 16.76 11.16
C ASP A 648 26.91 15.76 10.01
N THR A 649 27.52 14.59 10.19
CA THR A 649 27.38 13.50 9.22
C THR A 649 26.08 12.75 9.43
N VAL A 650 25.19 12.83 8.43
CA VAL A 650 23.97 12.03 8.36
C VAL A 650 24.24 10.71 7.64
N LEU A 651 23.71 9.63 8.20
CA LEU A 651 23.69 8.30 7.60
C LEU A 651 22.29 7.99 7.09
N PHE A 652 22.20 7.39 5.92
CA PHE A 652 20.95 6.83 5.43
C PHE A 652 20.61 5.57 6.23
N ASN A 653 19.32 5.28 6.37
CA ASN A 653 18.80 4.04 6.94
C ASN A 653 19.06 2.88 5.95
N ASP A 654 20.31 2.42 5.89
CA ASP A 654 20.83 1.44 4.94
C ASP A 654 22.13 0.83 5.50
N THR A 655 22.77 -0.08 4.77
CA THR A 655 24.04 -0.71 5.17
C THR A 655 25.21 0.29 5.19
N ILE A 656 26.25 -0.03 5.97
CA ILE A 656 27.49 0.78 5.98
C ILE A 656 28.13 0.80 4.58
N ALA A 657 28.13 -0.33 3.87
CA ALA A 657 28.63 -0.40 2.49
C ALA A 657 27.91 0.60 1.57
N ASN A 658 26.58 0.63 1.58
CA ASN A 658 25.78 1.54 0.77
C ASN A 658 26.01 3.00 1.17
N ASN A 659 26.14 3.26 2.47
CA ASN A 659 26.47 4.58 2.97
C ASN A 659 27.83 5.08 2.47
N ILE A 660 28.87 4.24 2.41
CA ILE A 660 30.18 4.62 1.84
C ILE A 660 30.08 4.74 0.31
N ARG A 661 29.42 3.79 -0.36
CA ARG A 661 29.19 3.77 -1.82
C ARG A 661 28.41 5.00 -2.30
N TYR A 662 27.70 5.70 -1.42
CA TYR A 662 27.07 6.98 -1.74
C TYR A 662 28.05 8.05 -2.29
N GLY A 663 29.35 7.94 -1.98
CA GLY A 663 30.39 8.80 -2.59
C GLY A 663 30.56 8.60 -4.10
N CYS A 664 30.37 7.37 -4.58
CA CYS A 664 30.40 6.99 -6.00
C CYS A 664 29.52 5.74 -6.19
N ILE A 665 28.28 5.94 -6.67
CA ILE A 665 27.25 4.88 -6.71
C ILE A 665 27.67 3.68 -7.59
N THR A 666 28.53 3.92 -8.58
CA THR A 666 29.05 2.89 -9.50
C THR A 666 30.24 2.10 -8.95
N ALA A 667 30.73 2.42 -7.74
CA ALA A 667 31.90 1.78 -7.15
C ALA A 667 31.63 0.33 -6.71
N GLY A 668 32.59 -0.55 -6.99
CA GLY A 668 32.56 -1.95 -6.54
C GLY A 668 32.91 -2.10 -5.05
N ASP A 669 32.67 -3.29 -4.49
CA ASP A 669 32.90 -3.56 -3.06
C ASP A 669 34.37 -3.41 -2.66
N GLU A 670 35.31 -3.75 -3.55
CA GLU A 670 36.75 -3.57 -3.32
C GLU A 670 37.14 -2.10 -3.14
N GLU A 671 36.58 -1.21 -3.96
CA GLU A 671 36.82 0.23 -3.85
C GLU A 671 36.22 0.80 -2.57
N VAL A 672 35.03 0.33 -2.17
CA VAL A 672 34.39 0.68 -0.90
C VAL A 672 35.26 0.26 0.29
N MET A 673 35.82 -0.96 0.26
CA MET A 673 36.72 -1.45 1.30
C MET A 673 38.03 -0.67 1.35
N ALA A 674 38.62 -0.36 0.19
CA ALA A 674 39.84 0.45 0.11
C ALA A 674 39.61 1.86 0.67
N ALA A 675 38.47 2.48 0.35
CA ALA A 675 38.10 3.79 0.90
C ALA A 675 37.89 3.73 2.43
N ALA A 676 37.27 2.68 2.95
CA ALA A 676 37.08 2.46 4.39
C ALA A 676 38.42 2.23 5.13
N GLN A 677 39.38 1.54 4.51
CA GLN A 677 40.73 1.36 5.04
C GLN A 677 41.49 2.69 5.06
N ALA A 678 41.42 3.46 3.99
CA ALA A 678 42.05 4.78 3.90
C ALA A 678 41.46 5.79 4.91
N ALA A 679 40.16 5.69 5.21
CA ALA A 679 39.49 6.46 6.27
C ALA A 679 39.70 5.90 7.68
N GLY A 680 40.33 4.73 7.82
CA GLY A 680 40.61 4.07 9.09
C GLY A 680 39.37 3.59 9.85
N ILE A 681 38.29 3.21 9.15
CA ILE A 681 37.07 2.65 9.76
C ILE A 681 36.92 1.14 9.49
N HIS A 682 37.69 0.57 8.57
CA HIS A 682 37.60 -0.84 8.19
C HIS A 682 37.61 -1.81 9.37
N GLU A 683 38.57 -1.67 10.29
CA GLU A 683 38.68 -2.54 11.46
C GLU A 683 37.45 -2.46 12.37
N ALA A 684 36.91 -1.25 12.59
CA ALA A 684 35.68 -1.07 13.36
C ALA A 684 34.50 -1.77 12.68
N ILE A 685 34.37 -1.65 11.36
CA ILE A 685 33.32 -2.33 10.59
C ILE A 685 33.41 -3.84 10.77
N LEU A 686 34.62 -4.42 10.75
CA LEU A 686 34.82 -5.87 10.94
C LEU A 686 34.43 -6.37 12.34
N THR A 687 34.39 -5.49 13.35
CA THR A 687 33.90 -5.86 14.69
C THR A 687 32.39 -5.93 14.78
N PHE A 688 31.65 -5.34 13.83
CA PHE A 688 30.20 -5.38 13.83
C PHE A 688 29.67 -6.77 13.41
N PRO A 689 28.53 -7.23 13.96
CA PRO A 689 28.02 -8.58 13.71
C PRO A 689 27.83 -8.94 12.22
N GLU A 690 27.46 -7.97 11.40
CA GLU A 690 27.19 -8.13 9.96
C GLU A 690 28.27 -7.45 9.09
N GLY A 691 29.38 -7.00 9.69
CA GLY A 691 30.44 -6.31 8.96
C GLY A 691 29.92 -5.11 8.17
N TYR A 692 30.21 -5.09 6.87
CA TYR A 692 29.78 -4.05 5.92
C TYR A 692 28.27 -4.02 5.65
N GLU A 693 27.57 -5.14 5.87
CA GLU A 693 26.11 -5.25 5.70
C GLU A 693 25.34 -4.75 6.93
N THR A 694 26.04 -4.37 8.00
CA THR A 694 25.43 -3.80 9.20
C THR A 694 24.55 -2.61 8.86
N GLN A 695 23.28 -2.69 9.24
CA GLN A 695 22.30 -1.62 9.07
C GLN A 695 22.62 -0.44 10.02
N VAL A 696 22.72 0.77 9.47
CA VAL A 696 22.96 2.01 10.24
C VAL A 696 21.86 3.04 9.96
N GLY A 697 21.84 4.13 10.73
CA GLY A 697 20.86 5.21 10.62
C GLY A 697 20.08 5.42 11.93
N GLU A 698 18.85 5.93 11.85
CA GLU A 698 17.98 6.17 13.00
C GLU A 698 17.47 4.88 13.64
N ARG A 699 17.25 3.83 12.83
CA ARG A 699 16.70 2.53 13.25
C ARG A 699 17.74 1.40 13.29
N GLY A 700 18.96 1.65 12.83
CA GLY A 700 20.08 0.69 12.80
C GLY A 700 21.04 0.84 13.98
N LEU A 701 22.22 0.22 13.87
CA LEU A 701 23.31 0.39 14.82
C LEU A 701 23.69 1.89 14.90
N LYS A 702 23.68 2.45 16.11
CA LYS A 702 24.12 3.83 16.34
C LYS A 702 25.65 3.88 16.35
N LEU A 703 26.23 4.38 15.26
CA LEU A 703 27.66 4.72 15.21
C LEU A 703 27.97 5.91 16.14
N SER A 704 29.15 5.90 16.74
CA SER A 704 29.70 7.04 17.48
C SER A 704 29.96 8.24 16.54
N GLY A 705 30.11 9.44 17.10
CA GLY A 705 30.40 10.65 16.32
C GLY A 705 31.64 10.50 15.43
N GLY A 706 32.72 9.92 15.98
CA GLY A 706 33.96 9.65 15.24
C GLY A 706 33.80 8.64 14.12
N GLU A 707 33.04 7.56 14.34
CA GLU A 707 32.77 6.57 13.29
C GLU A 707 31.92 7.17 12.17
N LYS A 708 30.86 7.91 12.50
CA LYS A 708 30.03 8.62 11.50
C LYS A 708 30.90 9.51 10.61
N GLN A 709 31.80 10.25 11.23
CA GLN A 709 32.69 11.15 10.49
C GLN A 709 33.69 10.39 9.62
N ARG A 710 34.24 9.27 10.07
CA ARG A 710 35.08 8.41 9.22
C ARG A 710 34.31 7.85 8.04
N VAL A 711 33.01 7.55 8.18
CA VAL A 711 32.15 7.21 7.03
C VAL A 711 32.05 8.38 6.05
N ALA A 712 31.90 9.63 6.50
CA ALA A 712 31.92 10.80 5.61
C ALA A 712 33.27 11.00 4.91
N ILE A 713 34.37 10.74 5.60
CA ILE A 713 35.71 10.77 5.02
C ILE A 713 35.84 9.67 3.95
N ALA A 714 35.40 8.45 4.24
CA ALA A 714 35.39 7.35 3.27
C ALA A 714 34.56 7.70 2.02
N ARG A 715 33.38 8.32 2.17
CA ARG A 715 32.57 8.84 1.03
C ARG A 715 33.37 9.82 0.18
N THR A 716 34.12 10.73 0.83
CA THR A 716 34.92 11.75 0.15
C THR A 716 36.15 11.16 -0.55
N ILE A 717 36.79 10.16 0.05
CA ILE A 717 37.89 9.40 -0.56
C ILE A 717 37.40 8.68 -1.82
N LEU A 718 36.28 7.96 -1.70
CA LEU A 718 35.69 7.19 -2.80
C LEU A 718 35.27 8.09 -3.96
N LYS A 719 34.78 9.30 -3.66
CA LYS A 719 34.44 10.30 -4.68
C LYS A 719 35.66 10.86 -5.42
N ALA A 720 36.84 10.82 -4.80
CA ALA A 720 38.11 11.34 -5.34
C ALA A 720 38.04 12.76 -5.98
N PRO A 721 37.57 13.79 -5.26
CA PRO A 721 37.42 15.16 -5.79
C PRO A 721 38.73 15.95 -5.79
N ASP A 722 38.83 16.95 -6.67
CA ASP A 722 39.99 17.87 -6.79
C ASP A 722 40.00 18.97 -5.72
N ILE A 723 38.80 19.39 -5.28
CA ILE A 723 38.59 20.40 -4.25
C ILE A 723 37.94 19.74 -3.04
N ILE A 724 38.52 19.92 -1.85
CA ILE A 724 37.98 19.39 -0.60
C ILE A 724 37.56 20.53 0.31
N LEU A 725 36.32 20.47 0.78
CA LEU A 725 35.74 21.39 1.77
C LEU A 725 35.57 20.65 3.10
N LEU A 726 36.20 21.13 4.15
CA LEU A 726 36.05 20.62 5.51
C LEU A 726 35.27 21.64 6.34
N ASP A 727 34.07 21.29 6.81
CA ASP A 727 33.22 22.17 7.63
C ASP A 727 33.26 21.68 9.09
N GLU A 728 34.11 22.30 9.92
CA GLU A 728 34.24 21.99 11.36
C GLU A 728 34.37 20.50 11.69
N ALA A 729 35.05 19.75 10.82
CA ALA A 729 35.07 18.31 10.86
C ALA A 729 35.41 17.76 12.26
N THR A 730 36.41 18.27 12.98
CA THR A 730 36.83 17.68 14.27
C THR A 730 36.11 18.21 15.52
N SER A 731 35.10 19.08 15.36
CA SER A 731 34.51 19.83 16.48
C SER A 731 33.80 18.95 17.52
N ALA A 732 33.13 17.89 17.08
CA ALA A 732 32.29 17.01 17.91
C ALA A 732 33.02 15.78 18.49
N LEU A 733 34.36 15.73 18.44
CA LEU A 733 35.15 14.55 18.79
C LEU A 733 35.94 14.70 20.08
N ASP A 734 36.13 13.58 20.77
CA ASP A 734 37.11 13.40 21.84
C ASP A 734 38.54 13.54 21.32
N THR A 735 39.46 14.00 22.16
CA THR A 735 40.84 14.39 21.81
C THR A 735 41.68 13.26 21.19
N SER A 736 41.46 12.00 21.61
CA SER A 736 42.15 10.83 21.05
C SER A 736 41.64 10.47 19.65
N ASN A 737 40.33 10.56 19.43
CA ASN A 737 39.69 10.34 18.13
C ASN A 737 40.01 11.46 17.14
N GLU A 738 40.15 12.70 17.62
CA GLU A 738 40.51 13.86 16.80
C GLU A 738 41.83 13.68 16.07
N ARG A 739 42.92 13.26 16.76
CA ARG A 739 44.23 13.08 16.12
C ARG A 739 44.21 12.01 15.02
N ALA A 740 43.51 10.90 15.25
CA ALA A 740 43.39 9.83 14.26
C ALA A 740 42.58 10.27 13.03
N ILE A 741 41.55 11.09 13.23
CA ILE A 741 40.75 11.66 12.15
C ILE A 741 41.53 12.74 11.39
N GLN A 742 42.30 13.59 12.06
CA GLN A 742 43.22 14.55 11.42
C GLN A 742 44.26 13.85 10.55
N ALA A 743 44.87 12.76 11.03
CA ALA A 743 45.82 11.98 10.23
C ALA A 743 45.18 11.38 8.97
N SER A 744 43.91 10.96 9.06
CA SER A 744 43.15 10.47 7.91
C SER A 744 42.84 11.62 6.95
N LEU A 745 42.34 12.76 7.43
CA LEU A 745 42.06 13.96 6.64
C LEU A 745 43.31 14.49 5.93
N ALA A 746 44.47 14.51 6.59
CA ALA A 746 45.74 14.93 5.98
C ALA A 746 46.11 14.07 4.77
N LYS A 747 45.88 12.75 4.83
CA LYS A 747 46.07 11.85 3.68
C LYS A 747 45.11 12.15 2.54
N VAL A 748 43.85 12.46 2.84
CA VAL A 748 42.83 12.81 1.83
C VAL A 748 43.13 14.16 1.16
N CYS A 749 43.67 15.12 1.92
CA CYS A 749 43.96 16.47 1.44
C CYS A 749 45.30 16.58 0.71
N ALA A 750 46.15 15.56 0.75
CA ALA A 750 47.45 15.57 0.09
C ALA A 750 47.29 15.80 -1.42
N ASN A 751 48.04 16.77 -1.96
CA ASN A 751 48.02 17.19 -3.37
C ASN A 751 46.64 17.68 -3.88
N ARG A 752 45.75 18.13 -2.99
CA ARG A 752 44.42 18.63 -3.36
C ARG A 752 44.18 20.01 -2.78
N THR A 753 43.39 20.81 -3.48
CA THR A 753 43.01 22.14 -3.02
C THR A 753 42.03 21.99 -1.86
N THR A 754 42.41 22.48 -0.68
CA THR A 754 41.66 22.21 0.55
C THR A 754 41.21 23.51 1.20
N ILE A 755 39.92 23.61 1.52
CA ILE A 755 39.35 24.74 2.25
C ILE A 755 38.78 24.21 3.56
N VAL A 756 39.32 24.69 4.68
CA VAL A 756 38.99 24.23 6.03
C VAL A 756 38.32 25.34 6.80
N VAL A 757 37.08 25.13 7.23
CA VAL A 757 36.43 25.95 8.26
C VAL A 757 36.75 25.31 9.60
N ALA A 758 37.45 26.03 10.46
CA ALA A 758 37.86 25.53 11.76
C ALA A 758 37.30 26.38 12.90
N HIS A 759 36.75 25.70 13.89
CA HIS A 759 36.49 26.27 15.21
C HIS A 759 37.71 26.10 16.13
N ARG A 760 38.43 24.98 16.05
CA ARG A 760 39.67 24.73 16.81
C ARG A 760 40.87 25.22 16.03
N LEU A 761 41.57 26.23 16.54
CA LEU A 761 42.68 26.85 15.82
C LEU A 761 43.89 25.90 15.68
N SER A 762 44.02 24.90 16.55
CA SER A 762 45.04 23.85 16.44
C SER A 762 44.98 23.07 15.13
N THR A 763 43.81 22.99 14.49
CA THR A 763 43.61 22.26 13.23
C THR A 763 44.08 23.03 11.99
N VAL A 764 44.39 24.32 12.13
CA VAL A 764 44.74 25.22 11.02
C VAL A 764 46.15 25.80 11.13
N VAL A 765 46.95 25.31 12.08
CA VAL A 765 48.34 25.75 12.30
C VAL A 765 49.18 25.53 11.03
N ASP A 766 49.00 24.38 10.38
CA ASP A 766 49.72 23.99 9.16
C ASP A 766 49.11 24.53 7.87
N ALA A 767 48.08 25.39 7.94
CA ALA A 767 47.46 25.94 6.75
C ALA A 767 48.37 26.95 6.04
N ASP A 768 48.46 26.87 4.71
CA ASP A 768 49.26 27.78 3.89
C ASP A 768 48.81 29.23 4.02
N GLN A 769 47.52 29.43 4.24
CA GLN A 769 46.91 30.73 4.43
C GLN A 769 45.67 30.63 5.33
N ILE A 770 45.56 31.54 6.28
CA ILE A 770 44.43 31.69 7.20
C ILE A 770 43.73 33.02 6.91
N LEU A 771 42.40 32.97 6.79
CA LEU A 771 41.51 34.12 6.68
C LEU A 771 40.66 34.23 7.94
N VAL A 772 40.76 35.37 8.61
CA VAL A 772 39.95 35.68 9.80
C VAL A 772 38.73 36.47 9.39
N PHE A 773 37.56 35.91 9.65
CA PHE A 773 36.25 36.51 9.37
C PHE A 773 35.71 37.21 10.60
N LYS A 774 35.13 38.40 10.41
CA LYS A 774 34.35 39.12 11.43
C LYS A 774 33.22 39.86 10.74
N ASP A 775 32.00 39.70 11.24
CA ASP A 775 30.80 40.38 10.74
C ASP A 775 30.61 40.28 9.21
N GLY A 776 30.98 39.13 8.62
CA GLY A 776 30.83 38.89 7.18
C GLY A 776 31.94 39.44 6.28
N CYS A 777 32.99 40.02 6.87
CA CYS A 777 34.17 40.56 6.16
C CYS A 777 35.45 39.82 6.55
N ILE A 778 36.47 39.85 5.68
CA ILE A 778 37.82 39.38 6.03
C ILE A 778 38.56 40.51 6.74
N VAL A 779 38.95 40.31 7.99
CA VAL A 779 39.68 41.30 8.80
C VAL A 779 41.19 41.07 8.83
N GLU A 780 41.63 39.81 8.76
CA GLU A 780 43.06 39.46 8.75
C GLU A 780 43.35 38.33 7.76
N ARG A 781 44.56 38.36 7.19
CA ARG A 781 45.09 37.35 6.26
C ARG A 781 46.57 37.11 6.53
N GLY A 782 46.97 35.85 6.64
CA GLY A 782 48.37 35.46 6.83
C GLY A 782 48.53 33.98 7.20
N ARG A 783 49.79 33.56 7.44
CA ARG A 783 50.10 32.27 8.07
C ARG A 783 49.99 32.38 9.60
N HIS A 784 49.93 31.23 10.27
CA HIS A 784 49.83 31.12 11.73
C HIS A 784 50.83 32.04 12.48
N GLU A 785 52.12 31.89 12.19
CA GLU A 785 53.19 32.66 12.84
C GLU A 785 53.06 34.17 12.58
N ALA A 786 52.71 34.55 11.35
CA ALA A 786 52.53 35.94 10.97
C ALA A 786 51.33 36.59 11.69
N LEU A 787 50.21 35.87 11.83
CA LEU A 787 49.02 36.37 12.52
C LEU A 787 49.24 36.47 14.03
N LEU A 788 49.96 35.53 14.64
CA LEU A 788 50.35 35.61 16.05
C LEU A 788 51.27 36.81 16.33
N SER A 789 52.28 37.03 15.47
CA SER A 789 53.21 38.15 15.62
C SER A 789 52.55 39.52 15.52
N ARG A 790 51.43 39.62 14.79
CA ARG A 790 50.65 40.85 14.64
C ARG A 790 49.81 41.19 15.87
N GLY A 791 49.56 40.24 16.77
CA GLY A 791 48.76 40.47 17.98
C GLY A 791 47.33 40.91 17.69
N GLY A 792 46.75 40.48 16.56
CA GLY A 792 45.39 40.81 16.15
C GLY A 792 44.33 39.85 16.71
N MET A 793 43.15 39.85 16.09
CA MET A 793 42.00 39.02 16.45
C MET A 793 42.33 37.52 16.44
N TYR A 794 43.19 37.07 15.52
CA TYR A 794 43.65 35.67 15.52
C TYR A 794 44.39 35.32 16.82
N ALA A 795 45.29 36.19 17.28
CA ALA A 795 46.08 35.97 18.48
C ALA A 795 45.20 35.97 19.74
N ASP A 796 44.20 36.86 19.80
CA ASP A 796 43.21 36.89 20.88
C ASP A 796 42.43 35.58 20.96
N MET A 797 41.91 35.08 19.83
CA MET A 797 41.20 33.80 19.78
C MET A 797 42.11 32.62 20.16
N TRP A 798 43.39 32.68 19.78
CA TRP A 798 44.38 31.66 20.12
C TRP A 798 44.64 31.59 21.62
N GLN A 799 44.87 32.74 22.27
CA GLN A 799 45.07 32.80 23.72
C GLN A 799 43.82 32.34 24.49
N LEU A 800 42.63 32.71 24.01
CA LEU A 800 41.37 32.30 24.62
C LEU A 800 41.19 30.77 24.60
N GLN A 801 41.56 30.12 23.49
CA GLN A 801 41.49 28.66 23.37
C GLN A 801 42.55 27.93 24.20
N GLN A 802 43.76 28.50 24.34
CA GLN A 802 44.79 27.92 25.22
C GLN A 802 44.36 27.93 26.69
N ARG A 803 43.83 29.07 27.19
CA ARG A 803 43.33 29.17 28.57
C ARG A 803 42.20 28.18 28.86
N GLY A 804 41.26 28.03 27.92
CA GLY A 804 40.18 27.04 28.07
C GLY A 804 40.65 25.58 28.03
N GLN A 805 41.78 25.27 27.39
CA GLN A 805 42.38 23.92 27.43
C GLN A 805 43.17 23.68 28.73
N GLU A 806 43.83 24.70 29.26
CA GLU A 806 44.57 24.63 30.53
C GLU A 806 43.63 24.47 31.73
N GLU A 807 42.53 25.22 31.82
CA GLU A 807 41.53 25.09 32.89
C GLU A 807 40.89 23.68 32.93
N VAL A 808 40.55 23.11 31.77
CA VAL A 808 40.01 21.74 31.69
C VAL A 808 41.04 20.70 32.12
N SER A 809 42.33 20.95 31.89
CA SER A 809 43.41 20.04 32.31
C SER A 809 43.73 20.10 33.81
N GLU A 810 43.52 21.25 34.47
CA GLU A 810 43.69 21.40 35.92
C GLU A 810 42.55 20.74 36.72
N ASP A 811 41.31 20.78 36.24
CA ASP A 811 40.15 20.16 36.92
C ASP A 811 40.16 18.62 36.91
N LEU A 812 40.98 18.00 36.05
CA LEU A 812 41.14 16.54 35.95
C LEU A 812 42.08 15.95 37.02
N TRP A 813 42.74 16.79 37.83
CA TRP A 813 43.53 16.36 38.99
C TRP A 813 42.86 16.85 40.28
N PRO A 814 42.34 15.97 41.15
CA PRO A 814 41.82 16.43 42.43
C PRO A 814 42.97 17.04 43.22
N ARG A 815 42.85 18.33 43.56
CA ARG A 815 43.79 19.00 44.45
C ARG A 815 43.92 18.15 45.72
N PRO A 816 45.13 17.75 46.14
CA PRO A 816 45.31 17.09 47.42
C PRO A 816 44.81 18.06 48.50
N SER A 817 43.82 17.62 49.27
CA SER A 817 43.27 18.32 50.43
C SER A 817 44.33 18.59 51.50
#